data_AF-A0AAW0ZXA1-F1
#
_entry.id   AF-A0AAW0ZXA1-F1
#
_cell.length_a   1.000
_cell.length_b   1.000
_cell.length_c   1.000
_cell.angle_alpha   90.00
_cell.angle_beta   90.00
_cell.angle_gamma   90.00
#
_symmetry.space_group_name_H-M   'P 1'
#
loop_
_entity.id
_entity.type
_entity.pdbx_description
1 polymer ?
#
loop_
_entity_poly.entity_id
_entity_poly.type
_entity_poly.pdbx_seq_one_letter_code
_entity_poly.pdbx_strand_id
1 'polypeptide(L)'
;MLKEEVEASRPRNGDNLHTTTSDSGSNDVAKESHQKIAIKERLANKMFSYARKIIRFFLAIIFTILAALHSSSPKVSKPPLAKPFFNQSSIVLDFYKGHLGAMIERVTEADFSFVMYYAPWDAESQAVRQEFETVAQYYHSQIFFAAINCWHPNSECKAQYNKIQSYPVLMLYPSRDSGIEYRGIRTWPYMIKFLNTVMNPIIRITHKEQLTDLRVNYDIVVVGYFNFTRLDKTPGYKEFYKAALRTLEEDPNRELVFAIVTSALSSETDYNIYKLPSANLFMWSKSLRYPEDSEWTSENILNWISSFIHQPVLWLQPPGVKALTLAPYLREGPVLFLFTPRNPLHSENYNFNLIREIGLQYYNCADNILTKEIINRLSFKRRTAIARHSEQNKFCAKLLKEISNQRNDFTTSTSIQKWINDSCCINVVMNKCSLCKKNIFSNANKEMSICKLNGHKFNHVCEGVDIFKVSATHDSQQKYEICCNEDPTIVKYEDNFKFKSQKYKISAFTANEEDVRSADAIKQAHLRSECKRWIVGNRYHQPIFPRDNLEYPNINLTKSVCTINKTLTLIAIDSLHYFYFAEGLGIDLLKRKDKTAVVILDVVHESQYVMQEDFNRYTLIQFINNYTQGFLQRTLRSNNSRRFVQKFKTKVSCKTKNVQNICIPELTTETFLDTILDPTKDVVIMYHSPYCAFCSAIFYVYLTVAHYLHKMDHLLFVRVDGDNNDLPWEYNMNRFPSILFFPAKRKEDSTVYPFSLSITIPNLVNFILANLDEDSHVEALVNICQSGAGTIPDACIARTRWLCLDIIQQLLRDYRKLIRHIAIVGRTSARNKRKVILLKLAHIKDIHLILSSTIDLREDQYKVKLIRKKYRKYYKNIRSLELDSKINSNQVEDLYQEQNVLERKMIRSEL
;
A
#
# COMPACT_ATOMS: atom_id res chain seq x y z
N MET A 1 -7.29 -39.36 -4.86
CA MET A 1 -8.08 -40.06 -5.90
C MET A 1 -8.81 -39.01 -6.70
N LEU A 2 -8.69 -39.04 -8.03
CA LEU A 2 -9.81 -38.98 -8.98
C LEU A 2 -9.22 -39.07 -10.40
N LYS A 3 -9.73 -40.04 -11.16
CA LYS A 3 -9.48 -40.27 -12.59
C LYS A 3 -10.65 -39.70 -13.38
N GLU A 4 -10.45 -39.53 -14.69
CA GLU A 4 -11.34 -39.78 -15.85
C GLU A 4 -10.90 -38.80 -16.95
N GLU A 5 -10.22 -39.19 -18.04
CA GLU A 5 -10.48 -40.26 -19.05
C GLU A 5 -11.84 -40.11 -19.73
N VAL A 6 -11.83 -39.49 -20.92
CA VAL A 6 -12.86 -39.66 -21.96
C VAL A 6 -12.15 -39.85 -23.31
N GLU A 7 -12.11 -41.09 -23.79
CA GLU A 7 -11.83 -41.42 -25.19
C GLU A 7 -13.15 -41.71 -25.92
N ALA A 8 -13.28 -41.21 -27.16
CA ALA A 8 -14.36 -41.58 -28.08
C ALA A 8 -13.78 -42.32 -29.28
N SER A 9 -14.36 -43.46 -29.64
CA SER A 9 -13.74 -44.42 -30.57
C SER A 9 -14.59 -44.75 -31.81
N ARG A 10 -13.90 -45.14 -32.89
CA ARG A 10 -14.27 -46.13 -33.96
C ARG A 10 -15.20 -45.65 -35.10
N PRO A 11 -15.39 -46.44 -36.20
CA PRO A 11 -14.83 -47.76 -36.59
C PRO A 11 -14.01 -47.68 -37.93
N ARG A 12 -13.70 -48.70 -38.78
CA ARG A 12 -13.92 -50.17 -38.88
C ARG A 12 -12.89 -50.82 -39.86
N ASN A 13 -12.98 -52.15 -40.06
CA ASN A 13 -12.42 -53.02 -41.14
C ASN A 13 -10.89 -53.29 -41.08
N GLY A 14 -10.37 -54.51 -40.96
CA GLY A 14 -10.94 -55.88 -41.04
C GLY A 14 -10.39 -56.62 -42.27
N ASP A 15 -10.10 -57.93 -42.29
CA ASP A 15 -10.16 -59.00 -41.28
C ASP A 15 -9.23 -60.17 -41.72
N ASN A 16 -8.75 -60.99 -40.76
CA ASN A 16 -8.52 -62.47 -40.84
C ASN A 16 -7.55 -63.09 -41.89
N LEU A 17 -7.07 -64.35 -41.79
CA LEU A 17 -6.78 -65.30 -40.70
C LEU A 17 -6.21 -66.62 -41.31
N HIS A 18 -5.14 -67.23 -40.76
CA HIS A 18 -4.73 -68.67 -40.89
C HIS A 18 -4.49 -69.26 -42.33
N THR A 19 -3.83 -70.41 -42.61
CA THR A 19 -2.97 -71.42 -41.91
C THR A 19 -2.26 -72.31 -42.96
N THR A 20 -1.16 -73.01 -42.60
CA THR A 20 -0.65 -74.29 -43.23
C THR A 20 -0.20 -74.24 -44.71
N THR A 21 0.70 -75.08 -45.30
CA THR A 21 1.53 -76.25 -44.90
C THR A 21 2.74 -76.40 -45.86
N SER A 22 3.63 -77.38 -45.64
CA SER A 22 4.65 -77.91 -46.59
C SER A 22 4.02 -78.61 -47.83
N ASP A 23 4.71 -79.07 -48.89
CA ASP A 23 6.14 -79.37 -49.13
C ASP A 23 6.47 -79.47 -50.65
N SER A 24 7.73 -79.77 -51.00
CA SER A 24 8.31 -80.10 -52.34
C SER A 24 8.49 -78.95 -53.35
N GLY A 25 9.57 -78.87 -54.15
CA GLY A 25 10.87 -79.58 -54.12
C GLY A 25 11.62 -79.41 -55.46
N SER A 26 12.96 -79.21 -55.47
CA SER A 26 13.87 -79.48 -56.61
C SER A 26 15.35 -79.14 -56.33
N ASN A 27 16.19 -80.17 -56.43
CA ASN A 27 17.59 -80.23 -56.93
C ASN A 27 18.78 -79.60 -56.18
N ASP A 28 19.64 -80.53 -55.74
CA ASP A 28 20.94 -80.43 -55.09
C ASP A 28 22.04 -79.65 -55.84
N VAL A 29 22.77 -78.79 -55.11
CA VAL A 29 24.24 -78.61 -55.21
C VAL A 29 24.82 -78.18 -53.84
N ALA A 30 26.04 -78.61 -53.51
CA ALA A 30 26.95 -78.05 -52.48
C ALA A 30 26.58 -78.15 -50.97
N LYS A 31 26.40 -79.37 -50.45
CA LYS A 31 26.55 -79.64 -48.99
C LYS A 31 27.99 -80.03 -48.62
N GLU A 32 28.82 -79.06 -48.26
CA GLU A 32 29.95 -79.27 -47.31
C GLU A 32 30.60 -77.97 -46.77
N SER A 33 30.47 -76.84 -47.45
CA SER A 33 31.09 -75.56 -47.05
C SER A 33 30.35 -74.80 -45.93
N HIS A 34 29.05 -75.00 -45.76
CA HIS A 34 28.20 -74.13 -44.92
C HIS A 34 28.35 -74.32 -43.40
N GLN A 35 28.93 -75.43 -42.93
CA GLN A 35 28.92 -75.76 -41.49
C GLN A 35 29.97 -74.97 -40.67
N LYS A 36 31.06 -74.48 -41.30
CA LYS A 36 32.06 -73.62 -40.62
C LYS A 36 31.67 -72.14 -40.55
N ILE A 37 30.81 -71.66 -41.45
CA ILE A 37 30.39 -70.24 -41.50
C ILE A 37 29.34 -69.97 -40.40
N ALA A 38 28.34 -70.85 -40.25
CA ALA A 38 27.26 -70.71 -39.27
C ALA A 38 27.73 -70.66 -37.80
N ILE A 39 28.89 -71.25 -37.48
CA ILE A 39 29.48 -71.19 -36.12
C ILE A 39 30.09 -69.81 -35.86
N LYS A 40 30.77 -69.21 -36.85
CA LYS A 40 31.36 -67.87 -36.73
C LYS A 40 30.28 -66.78 -36.55
N GLU A 41 29.18 -66.86 -37.30
CA GLU A 41 28.06 -65.92 -37.14
C GLU A 41 27.35 -66.06 -35.78
N ARG A 42 27.15 -67.30 -35.29
CA ARG A 42 26.58 -67.51 -33.94
C ARG A 42 27.48 -66.97 -32.82
N LEU A 43 28.80 -67.02 -32.98
CA LEU A 43 29.76 -66.40 -32.05
C LEU A 43 29.74 -64.87 -32.13
N ALA A 44 29.71 -64.30 -33.34
CA ALA A 44 29.61 -62.86 -33.56
C ALA A 44 28.31 -62.28 -32.96
N ASN A 45 27.16 -62.92 -33.21
CA ASN A 45 25.87 -62.48 -32.66
C ASN A 45 25.81 -62.60 -31.13
N LYS A 46 26.47 -63.60 -30.52
CA LYS A 46 26.62 -63.65 -29.05
C LYS A 46 27.52 -62.53 -28.54
N MET A 47 28.66 -62.25 -29.18
CA MET A 47 29.53 -61.12 -28.79
C MET A 47 28.81 -59.76 -28.93
N PHE A 48 28.05 -59.53 -30.00
CA PHE A 48 27.27 -58.30 -30.17
C PHE A 48 26.17 -58.16 -29.10
N SER A 49 25.54 -59.28 -28.69
CA SER A 49 24.57 -59.30 -27.59
C SER A 49 25.22 -58.92 -26.25
N TYR A 50 26.41 -59.46 -25.95
CA TYR A 50 27.16 -59.10 -24.74
C TYR A 50 27.64 -57.64 -24.78
N ALA A 51 28.20 -57.17 -25.88
CA ALA A 51 28.59 -55.77 -26.06
C ALA A 51 27.39 -54.82 -25.84
N ARG A 52 26.22 -55.14 -26.40
CA ARG A 52 24.99 -54.33 -26.22
C ARG A 52 24.47 -54.36 -24.78
N LYS A 53 24.63 -55.47 -24.05
CA LYS A 53 24.32 -55.55 -22.61
C LYS A 53 25.31 -54.74 -21.77
N ILE A 54 26.61 -54.81 -22.07
CA ILE A 54 27.67 -54.04 -21.40
C ILE A 54 27.48 -52.53 -21.62
N ILE A 55 27.20 -52.09 -22.85
CA ILE A 55 26.92 -50.67 -23.16
C ILE A 55 25.67 -50.19 -22.41
N ARG A 56 24.61 -51.00 -22.33
CA ARG A 56 23.41 -50.67 -21.53
C ARG A 56 23.70 -50.59 -20.04
N PHE A 57 24.57 -51.45 -19.51
CA PHE A 57 24.98 -51.43 -18.11
C PHE A 57 25.81 -50.19 -17.78
N PHE A 58 26.79 -49.83 -18.62
CA PHE A 58 27.55 -48.58 -18.47
C PHE A 58 26.67 -47.34 -18.62
N LEU A 59 25.73 -47.30 -19.57
CA LEU A 59 24.76 -46.21 -19.67
C LEU A 59 23.87 -46.13 -18.42
N ALA A 60 23.41 -47.26 -17.87
CA ALA A 60 22.63 -47.27 -16.63
C ALA A 60 23.45 -46.77 -15.42
N ILE A 61 24.74 -47.13 -15.32
CA ILE A 61 25.65 -46.58 -14.31
C ILE A 61 25.85 -45.07 -14.51
N ILE A 62 26.08 -44.61 -15.73
CA ILE A 62 26.23 -43.18 -16.04
C ILE A 62 24.95 -42.43 -15.68
N PHE A 63 23.77 -42.91 -16.09
CA PHE A 63 22.49 -42.27 -15.76
C PHE A 63 22.17 -42.31 -14.26
N THR A 64 22.54 -43.37 -13.52
CA THR A 64 22.34 -43.41 -12.06
C THR A 64 23.32 -42.50 -11.31
N ILE A 65 24.57 -42.37 -11.78
CA ILE A 65 25.52 -41.37 -11.26
C ILE A 65 25.04 -39.95 -11.58
N LEU A 66 24.55 -39.69 -12.80
CA LEU A 66 24.05 -38.38 -13.19
C LEU A 66 22.76 -38.02 -12.44
N ALA A 67 21.87 -39.00 -12.20
CA ALA A 67 20.73 -38.85 -11.33
C ALA A 67 21.14 -38.62 -9.86
N ALA A 68 22.18 -39.30 -9.34
CA ALA A 68 22.68 -39.08 -7.99
C ALA A 68 23.31 -37.68 -7.82
N LEU A 69 24.03 -37.19 -8.84
CA LEU A 69 24.59 -35.83 -8.86
C LEU A 69 23.52 -34.74 -9.00
N HIS A 70 22.43 -35.00 -9.75
CA HIS A 70 21.30 -34.07 -9.85
C HIS A 70 20.26 -34.19 -8.71
N SER A 71 20.23 -35.31 -7.98
CA SER A 71 19.35 -35.53 -6.82
C SER A 71 20.01 -35.22 -5.48
N SER A 72 21.27 -34.77 -5.46
CA SER A 72 21.82 -34.14 -4.26
C SER A 72 20.96 -32.92 -3.92
N SER A 73 20.26 -32.98 -2.79
CA SER A 73 19.47 -31.87 -2.26
C SER A 73 20.32 -30.59 -2.30
N PRO A 74 19.77 -29.44 -2.73
CA PRO A 74 20.55 -28.22 -2.88
C PRO A 74 21.29 -27.94 -1.57
N LYS A 75 22.58 -27.58 -1.66
CA LYS A 75 23.41 -27.27 -0.48
C LYS A 75 22.88 -26.01 0.20
N VAL A 76 21.85 -26.16 1.02
CA VAL A 76 21.33 -25.11 1.89
C VAL A 76 22.50 -24.71 2.79
N SER A 77 22.94 -23.46 2.67
CA SER A 77 23.94 -22.89 3.56
C SER A 77 23.49 -23.09 5.00
N LYS A 78 24.39 -23.51 5.90
CA LYS A 78 24.06 -23.62 7.33
C LYS A 78 23.37 -22.33 7.79
N PRO A 79 22.28 -22.41 8.57
CA PRO A 79 21.57 -21.22 9.02
C PRO A 79 22.54 -20.29 9.76
N PRO A 80 22.40 -18.97 9.60
CA PRO A 80 23.29 -18.03 10.28
C PRO A 80 23.15 -18.19 11.79
N LEU A 81 24.28 -18.13 12.50
CA LEU A 81 24.30 -18.20 13.96
C LEU A 81 23.38 -17.12 14.55
N ALA A 82 22.49 -17.53 15.45
CA ALA A 82 21.62 -16.64 16.20
C ALA A 82 22.45 -15.56 16.92
N LYS A 83 22.12 -14.29 16.67
CA LYS A 83 22.70 -13.10 17.33
C LYS A 83 21.59 -12.27 17.98
N PRO A 84 21.88 -11.52 19.06
CA PRO A 84 20.92 -10.58 19.64
C PRO A 84 20.36 -9.63 18.58
N PHE A 85 19.04 -9.56 18.55
CA PHE A 85 18.26 -8.63 17.75
C PHE A 85 18.04 -7.31 18.49
N PHE A 86 17.97 -7.29 19.82
CA PHE A 86 18.02 -6.07 20.62
C PHE A 86 19.41 -5.81 21.19
N ASN A 87 19.72 -4.54 21.51
CA ASN A 87 21.00 -4.20 22.15
C ASN A 87 21.02 -4.72 23.59
N GLN A 88 22.21 -5.00 24.13
CA GLN A 88 22.37 -5.50 25.50
C GLN A 88 21.91 -4.51 26.59
N SER A 89 21.81 -3.22 26.26
CA SER A 89 21.27 -2.16 27.11
C SER A 89 19.77 -1.90 26.90
N SER A 90 19.09 -2.70 26.07
CA SER A 90 17.65 -2.54 25.84
C SER A 90 16.85 -3.02 27.06
N ILE A 91 15.69 -2.41 27.27
CA ILE A 91 14.70 -2.86 28.24
C ILE A 91 14.01 -4.16 27.77
N VAL A 92 13.98 -4.40 26.46
CA VAL A 92 13.38 -5.59 25.85
C VAL A 92 14.30 -6.80 26.08
N LEU A 93 13.80 -7.82 26.79
CA LEU A 93 14.55 -9.05 27.01
C LEU A 93 14.50 -9.93 25.75
N ASP A 94 15.66 -10.19 25.14
CA ASP A 94 15.76 -10.82 23.83
C ASP A 94 16.21 -12.28 23.89
N PHE A 95 15.25 -13.19 23.69
CA PHE A 95 15.43 -14.62 23.54
C PHE A 95 15.86 -14.95 22.10
N TYR A 96 17.01 -14.42 21.67
CA TYR A 96 17.48 -14.47 20.27
C TYR A 96 17.84 -15.87 19.74
N LYS A 97 18.04 -16.84 20.63
CA LYS A 97 18.18 -18.28 20.30
C LYS A 97 16.84 -19.03 20.30
N GLY A 98 15.76 -18.36 20.74
CA GLY A 98 14.40 -18.87 20.76
C GLY A 98 14.10 -19.92 21.83
N HIS A 99 14.65 -19.74 23.04
CA HIS A 99 14.22 -20.47 24.23
C HIS A 99 12.82 -20.03 24.61
N LEU A 100 11.85 -20.93 24.49
CA LEU A 100 10.44 -20.64 24.69
C LEU A 100 10.04 -20.89 26.14
N GLY A 101 10.57 -21.94 26.77
CA GLY A 101 10.29 -22.24 28.19
C GLY A 101 10.68 -21.08 29.12
N ALA A 102 11.93 -20.62 29.01
CA ALA A 102 12.46 -19.50 29.80
C ALA A 102 11.75 -18.15 29.54
N MET A 103 11.13 -17.98 28.37
CA MET A 103 10.31 -16.80 28.07
C MET A 103 8.93 -16.90 28.72
N ILE A 104 8.27 -18.07 28.63
CA ILE A 104 6.96 -18.32 29.23
C ILE A 104 7.00 -18.14 30.76
N GLU A 105 8.04 -18.64 31.42
CA GLU A 105 8.24 -18.48 32.88
C GLU A 105 8.15 -17.00 33.28
N ARG A 106 8.97 -16.13 32.66
CA ARG A 106 8.95 -14.68 32.93
C ARG A 106 7.64 -13.99 32.52
N VAL A 107 6.98 -14.49 31.46
CA VAL A 107 5.66 -14.00 31.07
C VAL A 107 4.60 -14.30 32.14
N THR A 108 4.69 -15.44 32.83
CA THR A 108 3.73 -15.83 33.88
C THR A 108 3.94 -15.13 35.23
N GLU A 109 5.12 -14.55 35.47
CA GLU A 109 5.42 -13.77 36.69
C GLU A 109 4.83 -12.35 36.66
N ALA A 110 4.59 -11.79 35.47
CA ALA A 110 4.15 -10.42 35.28
C ALA A 110 2.63 -10.28 35.04
N ASP A 111 2.05 -9.17 35.49
CA ASP A 111 0.62 -8.87 35.31
C ASP A 111 0.23 -8.70 33.83
N PHE A 112 1.13 -8.11 33.04
CA PHE A 112 1.00 -7.94 31.59
C PHE A 112 2.37 -8.09 30.92
N SER A 113 2.45 -8.91 29.88
CA SER A 113 3.70 -9.16 29.12
C SER A 113 3.49 -8.96 27.63
N PHE A 114 4.19 -7.99 27.02
CA PHE A 114 4.14 -7.75 25.57
C PHE A 114 5.36 -8.38 24.89
N VAL A 115 5.12 -9.30 23.96
CA VAL A 115 6.11 -10.22 23.40
C VAL A 115 6.15 -10.09 21.87
N MET A 116 7.34 -9.80 21.34
CA MET A 116 7.61 -9.71 19.90
C MET A 116 8.20 -11.03 19.37
N TYR A 117 7.41 -11.79 18.63
CA TYR A 117 7.87 -12.97 17.89
C TYR A 117 8.43 -12.49 16.54
N TYR A 118 9.72 -12.63 16.29
CA TYR A 118 10.39 -12.00 15.15
C TYR A 118 11.27 -12.96 14.33
N ALA A 119 11.64 -12.50 13.14
CA ALA A 119 12.70 -13.08 12.31
C ALA A 119 13.76 -11.99 12.00
N PRO A 120 15.07 -12.25 12.18
CA PRO A 120 16.09 -11.19 12.10
C PRO A 120 16.37 -10.67 10.69
N TRP A 121 15.91 -11.36 9.65
CA TRP A 121 16.04 -10.94 8.24
C TRP A 121 14.77 -10.28 7.69
N ASP A 122 13.67 -10.32 8.44
CA ASP A 122 12.38 -9.82 7.99
C ASP A 122 12.32 -8.28 8.10
N ALA A 123 11.86 -7.64 7.04
CA ALA A 123 11.89 -6.18 6.91
C ALA A 123 10.93 -5.50 7.90
N GLU A 124 9.74 -6.08 8.11
CA GLU A 124 8.76 -5.58 9.08
C GLU A 124 9.30 -5.72 10.51
N SER A 125 9.92 -6.85 10.85
CA SER A 125 10.56 -7.07 12.15
C SER A 125 11.63 -6.01 12.42
N GLN A 126 12.49 -5.73 11.43
CA GLN A 126 13.52 -4.70 11.55
C GLN A 126 12.94 -3.29 11.71
N ALA A 127 11.85 -2.95 11.00
CA ALA A 127 11.18 -1.66 11.15
C ALA A 127 10.53 -1.50 12.54
N VAL A 128 9.85 -2.53 13.03
CA VAL A 128 9.14 -2.52 14.32
C VAL A 128 10.08 -2.50 15.53
N ARG A 129 11.32 -2.99 15.40
CA ARG A 129 12.31 -3.06 16.48
C ARG A 129 12.44 -1.76 17.29
N GLN A 130 12.66 -0.63 16.62
CA GLN A 130 12.87 0.66 17.29
C GLN A 130 11.56 1.23 17.89
N GLU A 131 10.44 1.01 17.21
CA GLU A 131 9.11 1.38 17.70
C GLU A 131 8.78 0.61 18.99
N PHE A 132 9.02 -0.70 19.01
CA PHE A 132 8.79 -1.58 20.15
C PHE A 132 9.69 -1.24 21.35
N GLU A 133 10.97 -0.92 21.12
CA GLU A 133 11.88 -0.44 22.16
C GLU A 133 11.42 0.91 22.76
N THR A 134 10.85 1.79 21.94
CA THR A 134 10.27 3.07 22.40
C THR A 134 9.03 2.85 23.28
N VAL A 135 8.18 1.87 22.95
CA VAL A 135 7.05 1.47 23.79
C VAL A 135 7.53 0.86 25.12
N ALA A 136 8.57 0.01 25.07
CA ALA A 136 9.18 -0.57 26.26
C ALA A 136 9.68 0.53 27.21
N GLN A 137 10.43 1.52 26.71
CA GLN A 137 10.85 2.70 27.48
C GLN A 137 9.68 3.48 28.09
N TYR A 138 8.50 3.49 27.46
CA TYR A 138 7.34 4.19 27.99
C TYR A 138 6.64 3.45 29.13
N TYR A 139 6.54 2.10 29.05
CA TYR A 139 5.73 1.25 29.92
C TYR A 139 6.49 0.23 30.79
N HIS A 140 7.83 0.28 30.83
CA HIS A 140 8.72 -0.66 31.58
C HIS A 140 8.38 -0.93 33.05
N SER A 141 7.51 -0.11 33.66
CA SER A 141 7.15 -0.16 35.07
C SER A 141 5.74 -0.71 35.32
N GLN A 142 5.04 -1.11 34.25
CA GLN A 142 3.66 -1.64 34.27
C GLN A 142 3.53 -2.90 33.41
N ILE A 143 4.37 -3.05 32.38
CA ILE A 143 4.32 -4.14 31.40
C ILE A 143 5.73 -4.69 31.22
N PHE A 144 5.86 -6.02 31.22
CA PHE A 144 7.08 -6.73 30.87
C PHE A 144 7.25 -6.80 29.35
N PHE A 145 8.46 -6.59 28.82
CA PHE A 145 8.74 -6.58 27.39
C PHE A 145 9.76 -7.65 27.02
N ALA A 146 9.39 -8.53 26.10
CA ALA A 146 10.27 -9.58 25.60
C ALA A 146 10.23 -9.66 24.07
N ALA A 147 11.27 -10.26 23.49
CA ALA A 147 11.34 -10.59 22.08
C ALA A 147 11.91 -12.01 21.92
N ILE A 148 11.44 -12.76 20.93
CA ILE A 148 11.85 -14.16 20.71
C ILE A 148 12.03 -14.47 19.22
N ASN A 149 13.18 -15.07 18.89
CA ASN A 149 13.51 -15.48 17.53
C ASN A 149 12.88 -16.84 17.22
N CYS A 150 11.78 -16.84 16.47
CA CYS A 150 11.03 -18.05 16.12
C CYS A 150 11.26 -18.52 14.69
N TRP A 151 12.20 -17.88 13.97
CA TRP A 151 12.65 -18.33 12.65
C TRP A 151 13.83 -19.30 12.72
N HIS A 152 14.71 -19.18 13.73
CA HIS A 152 15.94 -19.97 13.79
C HIS A 152 15.67 -21.49 13.88
N PRO A 153 16.24 -22.34 12.99
CA PRO A 153 15.88 -23.75 12.91
C PRO A 153 16.07 -24.57 14.20
N ASN A 154 17.06 -24.22 15.01
CA ASN A 154 17.37 -24.94 16.26
C ASN A 154 16.66 -24.33 17.49
N SER A 155 15.65 -23.48 17.31
CA SER A 155 14.93 -22.86 18.43
C SER A 155 13.72 -23.70 18.89
N GLU A 156 13.48 -23.71 20.20
CA GLU A 156 12.26 -24.28 20.79
C GLU A 156 11.02 -23.60 20.22
N CYS A 157 11.07 -22.27 20.04
CA CYS A 157 9.97 -21.52 19.46
C CYS A 157 9.64 -21.97 18.02
N LYS A 158 10.62 -22.22 17.16
CA LYS A 158 10.35 -22.71 15.79
C LYS A 158 9.80 -24.14 15.79
N ALA A 159 10.21 -24.98 16.75
CA ALA A 159 9.70 -26.33 16.90
C ALA A 159 8.23 -26.35 17.34
N GLN A 160 7.86 -25.54 18.35
CA GLN A 160 6.49 -25.46 18.86
C GLN A 160 5.55 -24.65 17.93
N TYR A 161 6.03 -23.55 17.36
CA TYR A 161 5.26 -22.66 16.49
C TYR A 161 5.75 -22.73 15.03
N ASN A 162 5.82 -23.93 14.48
CA ASN A 162 6.29 -24.17 13.12
C ASN A 162 5.44 -23.45 12.03
N LYS A 163 4.17 -23.13 12.33
CA LYS A 163 3.16 -22.52 11.45
C LYS A 163 3.10 -20.98 11.43
N ILE A 164 3.99 -20.25 12.11
CA ILE A 164 4.00 -18.77 12.01
C ILE A 164 4.15 -18.36 10.54
N GLN A 165 3.14 -17.68 9.99
CA GLN A 165 3.03 -17.37 8.55
C GLN A 165 3.81 -16.11 8.16
N SER A 166 3.89 -15.13 9.07
CA SER A 166 4.53 -13.83 8.86
C SER A 166 5.19 -13.35 10.15
N TYR A 167 6.12 -12.41 10.02
CA TYR A 167 6.76 -11.73 11.14
C TYR A 167 6.60 -10.21 10.95
N PRO A 168 6.70 -9.42 12.04
CA PRO A 168 6.66 -9.84 13.43
C PRO A 168 5.22 -10.13 13.88
N VAL A 169 5.04 -11.08 14.80
CA VAL A 169 3.78 -11.27 15.54
C VAL A 169 3.94 -10.63 16.91
N LEU A 170 3.02 -9.73 17.27
CA LEU A 170 3.05 -8.99 18.52
C LEU A 170 1.94 -9.52 19.43
N MET A 171 2.30 -10.23 20.49
CA MET A 171 1.34 -10.84 21.42
C MET A 171 1.40 -10.17 22.79
N LEU A 172 0.25 -9.83 23.35
CA LEU A 172 0.14 -9.37 24.73
C LEU A 172 -0.49 -10.46 25.59
N TYR A 173 0.18 -10.86 26.66
CA TYR A 173 -0.31 -11.85 27.63
C TYR A 173 -0.74 -11.15 28.92
N PRO A 174 -2.05 -11.07 29.21
CA PRO A 174 -2.54 -10.76 30.55
C PRO A 174 -2.28 -11.93 31.51
N SER A 175 -2.03 -11.64 32.78
CA SER A 175 -1.81 -12.65 33.82
C SER A 175 -2.95 -13.68 33.86
N ARG A 176 -2.58 -14.96 33.67
CA ARG A 176 -3.47 -16.14 33.72
C ARG A 176 -4.59 -16.20 32.67
N ASP A 177 -4.51 -15.40 31.61
CA ASP A 177 -5.46 -15.45 30.49
C ASP A 177 -4.76 -15.76 29.16
N SER A 178 -5.54 -16.04 28.11
CA SER A 178 -4.98 -16.28 26.77
C SER A 178 -4.37 -15.01 26.19
N GLY A 179 -3.22 -15.14 25.51
CA GLY A 179 -2.59 -14.02 24.81
C GLY A 179 -3.47 -13.43 23.70
N ILE A 180 -3.38 -12.11 23.53
CA ILE A 180 -4.13 -11.27 22.61
C ILE A 180 -3.18 -10.84 21.48
N GLU A 181 -3.52 -11.10 20.22
CA GLU A 181 -2.71 -10.66 19.07
C GLU A 181 -2.94 -9.18 18.75
N TYR A 182 -1.87 -8.39 18.68
CA TYR A 182 -1.93 -7.00 18.22
C TYR A 182 -1.83 -6.93 16.69
N ARG A 183 -2.98 -6.69 16.04
CA ARG A 183 -3.12 -6.61 14.58
C ARG A 183 -3.12 -5.18 14.03
N GLY A 184 -2.93 -4.17 14.89
CA GLY A 184 -2.95 -2.76 14.53
C GLY A 184 -1.67 -2.25 13.87
N ILE A 185 -1.65 -0.94 13.57
CA ILE A 185 -0.50 -0.24 13.01
C ILE A 185 0.70 -0.36 13.97
N ARG A 186 1.83 -0.89 13.49
CA ARG A 186 2.98 -1.29 14.32
C ARG A 186 3.91 -0.12 14.73
N THR A 187 3.37 1.07 14.93
CA THR A 187 4.10 2.25 15.42
C THR A 187 3.84 2.50 16.91
N TRP A 188 4.81 3.12 17.59
CA TRP A 188 4.80 3.32 19.04
C TRP A 188 3.55 4.05 19.58
N PRO A 189 2.92 5.04 18.88
CA PRO A 189 1.72 5.71 19.41
C PRO A 189 0.50 4.78 19.46
N TYR A 190 0.36 3.92 18.45
CA TYR A 190 -0.75 2.97 18.34
C TYR A 190 -0.57 1.82 19.33
N MET A 191 0.64 1.28 19.44
CA MET A 191 0.98 0.32 20.50
C MET A 191 0.74 0.91 21.90
N ILE A 192 1.11 2.17 22.17
CA ILE A 192 0.82 2.80 23.48
C ILE A 192 -0.69 2.92 23.75
N LYS A 193 -1.50 3.24 22.74
CA LYS A 193 -2.97 3.33 22.82
C LYS A 193 -3.59 1.95 23.07
N PHE A 194 -3.13 0.92 22.38
CA PHE A 194 -3.54 -0.47 22.58
C PHE A 194 -3.21 -0.96 24.00
N LEU A 195 -1.96 -0.84 24.45
CA LEU A 195 -1.55 -1.25 25.79
C LEU A 195 -2.32 -0.51 26.90
N ASN A 196 -2.55 0.81 26.73
CA ASN A 196 -3.42 1.55 27.66
C ASN A 196 -4.86 1.01 27.69
N THR A 197 -5.36 0.56 26.55
CA THR A 197 -6.72 0.04 26.40
C THR A 197 -6.85 -1.35 26.99
N VAL A 198 -5.86 -2.24 26.83
CA VAL A 198 -5.85 -3.56 27.47
C VAL A 198 -5.71 -3.46 28.99
N MET A 199 -4.95 -2.50 29.51
CA MET A 199 -4.91 -2.22 30.95
C MET A 199 -6.22 -1.61 31.48
N ASN A 200 -7.06 -1.02 30.62
CA ASN A 200 -8.31 -0.36 31.00
C ASN A 200 -9.45 -0.67 30.00
N PRO A 201 -9.87 -1.94 29.84
CA PRO A 201 -10.72 -2.36 28.72
C PRO A 201 -12.19 -2.00 28.94
N ILE A 202 -12.62 -1.95 30.20
CA ILE A 202 -13.98 -1.57 30.62
C ILE A 202 -13.97 -0.18 31.27
N ILE A 203 -14.91 0.68 30.86
CA ILE A 203 -15.21 1.96 31.52
C ILE A 203 -16.33 1.76 32.56
N ARG A 204 -16.18 2.34 33.77
CA ARG A 204 -17.24 2.31 34.78
C ARG A 204 -18.15 3.52 34.63
N ILE A 205 -19.45 3.30 34.57
CA ILE A 205 -20.47 4.35 34.53
C ILE A 205 -21.05 4.51 35.94
N THR A 206 -20.91 5.71 36.51
CA THR A 206 -21.47 6.10 37.81
C THR A 206 -22.71 6.98 37.68
N HIS A 207 -22.87 7.69 36.56
CA HIS A 207 -24.00 8.59 36.31
C HIS A 207 -24.49 8.49 34.86
N LYS A 208 -25.80 8.73 34.66
CA LYS A 208 -26.46 8.66 33.35
C LYS A 208 -25.81 9.52 32.26
N GLU A 209 -25.28 10.68 32.62
CA GLU A 209 -24.61 11.61 31.69
C GLU A 209 -23.32 11.02 31.07
N GLN A 210 -22.59 10.17 31.81
CA GLN A 210 -21.40 9.50 31.28
C GLN A 210 -21.76 8.55 30.12
N LEU A 211 -22.96 7.95 30.11
CA LEU A 211 -23.41 7.16 28.96
C LEU A 211 -23.66 8.05 27.73
N THR A 212 -24.25 9.24 27.90
CA THR A 212 -24.43 10.17 26.77
C THR A 212 -23.10 10.64 26.21
N ASP A 213 -22.11 10.92 27.07
CA ASP A 213 -20.76 11.29 26.62
C ASP A 213 -20.01 10.14 25.94
N LEU A 214 -20.17 8.90 26.41
CA LEU A 214 -19.62 7.72 25.71
C LEU A 214 -20.21 7.58 24.30
N ARG A 215 -21.52 7.75 24.12
CA ARG A 215 -22.17 7.72 22.79
C ARG A 215 -21.75 8.89 21.89
N VAL A 216 -21.35 10.02 22.47
CA VAL A 216 -20.77 11.16 21.73
C VAL A 216 -19.31 10.91 21.35
N ASN A 217 -18.55 10.10 22.09
CA ASN A 217 -17.12 9.88 21.83
C ASN A 217 -16.81 8.62 21.00
N TYR A 218 -17.67 7.60 21.06
CA TYR A 218 -17.49 6.29 20.43
C TYR A 218 -18.70 5.96 19.54
N ASP A 219 -18.48 5.21 18.47
CA ASP A 219 -19.54 4.82 17.52
C ASP A 219 -20.43 3.69 18.06
N ILE A 220 -19.84 2.82 18.87
CA ILE A 220 -20.53 1.68 19.47
C ILE A 220 -20.17 1.61 20.96
N VAL A 221 -21.19 1.59 21.82
CA VAL A 221 -21.03 1.47 23.28
C VAL A 221 -21.78 0.23 23.75
N VAL A 222 -21.07 -0.75 24.29
CA VAL A 222 -21.64 -1.95 24.90
C VAL A 222 -21.66 -1.76 26.40
N VAL A 223 -22.85 -1.66 27.00
CA VAL A 223 -23.01 -1.50 28.46
C VAL A 223 -23.47 -2.81 29.07
N GLY A 224 -22.67 -3.39 29.96
CA GLY A 224 -23.04 -4.51 30.81
C GLY A 224 -23.59 -4.04 32.16
N TYR A 225 -24.67 -4.67 32.61
CA TYR A 225 -25.36 -4.38 33.86
C TYR A 225 -25.19 -5.57 34.79
N PHE A 226 -24.60 -5.32 35.96
CA PHE A 226 -24.16 -6.36 36.88
C PHE A 226 -24.41 -5.95 38.33
N ASN A 227 -24.77 -6.93 39.16
CA ASN A 227 -24.75 -6.78 40.60
C ASN A 227 -23.37 -7.23 41.13
N PHE A 228 -22.54 -6.28 41.56
CA PHE A 228 -21.22 -6.56 42.12
C PHE A 228 -21.29 -6.79 43.63
N THR A 229 -21.47 -8.05 44.02
CA THR A 229 -21.27 -8.49 45.41
C THR A 229 -19.81 -8.90 45.65
N ARG A 230 -19.22 -9.70 44.74
CA ARG A 230 -17.78 -10.02 44.68
C ARG A 230 -17.35 -10.35 43.24
N LEU A 231 -16.14 -9.94 42.86
CA LEU A 231 -15.56 -10.17 41.51
C LEU A 231 -15.52 -11.65 41.08
N ASP A 232 -15.31 -12.56 42.03
CA ASP A 232 -15.26 -14.02 41.79
C ASP A 232 -16.63 -14.69 41.72
N LYS A 233 -17.71 -13.97 42.08
CA LYS A 233 -19.08 -14.50 42.15
C LYS A 233 -20.12 -13.79 41.28
N THR A 234 -19.78 -12.64 40.68
CA THR A 234 -20.70 -11.94 39.75
C THR A 234 -20.84 -12.76 38.46
N PRO A 235 -22.04 -13.32 38.16
CA PRO A 235 -22.24 -14.16 36.99
C PRO A 235 -22.01 -13.36 35.70
N GLY A 236 -21.40 -14.01 34.70
CA GLY A 236 -21.17 -13.44 33.37
C GLY A 236 -20.05 -12.38 33.27
N TYR A 237 -19.71 -11.66 34.35
CA TYR A 237 -18.76 -10.55 34.29
C TYR A 237 -17.38 -10.94 33.73
N LYS A 238 -16.88 -12.13 34.08
CA LYS A 238 -15.60 -12.64 33.55
C LYS A 238 -15.62 -12.80 32.03
N GLU A 239 -16.70 -13.36 31.47
CA GLU A 239 -16.83 -13.54 30.02
C GLU A 239 -17.06 -12.22 29.29
N PHE A 240 -17.74 -11.25 29.91
CA PHE A 240 -17.87 -9.88 29.36
C PHE A 240 -16.53 -9.12 29.37
N TYR A 241 -15.71 -9.27 30.42
CA TYR A 241 -14.35 -8.74 30.47
C TYR A 241 -13.44 -9.38 29.42
N LYS A 242 -13.53 -10.72 29.26
CA LYS A 242 -12.80 -11.47 28.24
C LYS A 242 -13.26 -11.11 26.82
N ALA A 243 -14.55 -10.84 26.60
CA ALA A 243 -15.05 -10.27 25.34
C ALA A 243 -14.42 -8.91 25.08
N ALA A 244 -14.45 -7.99 26.06
CA ALA A 244 -13.86 -6.65 25.94
C ALA A 244 -12.35 -6.67 25.64
N LEU A 245 -11.63 -7.68 26.12
CA LEU A 245 -10.23 -7.92 25.77
C LEU A 245 -10.06 -8.48 24.36
N ARG A 246 -10.81 -9.53 23.99
CA ARG A 246 -10.74 -10.18 22.67
C ARG A 246 -11.16 -9.25 21.53
N THR A 247 -12.08 -8.31 21.74
CA THR A 247 -12.43 -7.30 20.72
C THR A 247 -11.22 -6.50 20.24
N LEU A 248 -10.18 -6.34 21.07
CA LEU A 248 -9.00 -5.55 20.75
C LEU A 248 -8.05 -6.23 19.74
N GLU A 249 -8.28 -7.50 19.40
CA GLU A 249 -7.60 -8.16 18.27
C GLU A 249 -8.10 -7.63 16.92
N GLU A 250 -9.41 -7.35 16.82
CA GLU A 250 -10.07 -6.87 15.59
C GLU A 250 -10.19 -5.33 15.57
N ASP A 251 -10.46 -4.70 16.72
CA ASP A 251 -10.45 -3.23 16.92
C ASP A 251 -9.36 -2.81 17.94
N PRO A 252 -8.08 -2.75 17.51
CA PRO A 252 -6.98 -2.28 18.35
C PRO A 252 -7.03 -0.76 18.64
N ASN A 253 -7.91 -0.01 17.98
CA ASN A 253 -8.00 1.46 18.10
C ASN A 253 -9.07 1.91 19.10
N ARG A 254 -10.00 1.02 19.47
CA ARG A 254 -11.11 1.23 20.41
C ARG A 254 -12.14 2.23 19.90
N GLU A 255 -12.70 1.94 18.74
CA GLU A 255 -13.91 2.58 18.18
C GLU A 255 -15.18 1.98 18.79
N LEU A 256 -15.16 0.69 19.15
CA LEU A 256 -16.11 0.06 20.06
C LEU A 256 -15.59 0.13 21.50
N VAL A 257 -16.47 0.50 22.44
CA VAL A 257 -16.12 0.53 23.87
C VAL A 257 -17.06 -0.30 24.74
N PHE A 258 -16.48 -1.08 25.66
CA PHE A 258 -17.19 -1.77 26.72
C PHE A 258 -17.26 -0.88 27.96
N ALA A 259 -18.44 -0.81 28.56
CA ALA A 259 -18.70 -0.12 29.80
C ALA A 259 -19.56 -0.97 30.75
N ILE A 260 -19.54 -0.66 32.04
CA ILE A 260 -20.37 -1.32 33.05
C ILE A 260 -21.08 -0.34 33.96
N VAL A 261 -22.32 -0.69 34.32
CA VAL A 261 -23.04 -0.12 35.46
C VAL A 261 -22.90 -1.11 36.61
N THR A 262 -22.38 -0.64 37.76
CA THR A 262 -22.01 -1.50 38.89
C THR A 262 -23.06 -1.61 39.98
N SER A 263 -24.08 -0.75 39.94
CA SER A 263 -25.16 -0.64 40.92
C SER A 263 -26.44 -1.25 40.37
N ALA A 264 -27.03 -2.20 41.12
CA ALA A 264 -28.33 -2.78 40.78
C ALA A 264 -29.43 -1.70 40.79
N LEU A 265 -29.47 -0.88 41.86
CA LEU A 265 -30.43 0.22 41.99
C LEU A 265 -30.37 1.18 40.78
N SER A 266 -29.16 1.59 40.36
CA SER A 266 -28.99 2.48 39.21
C SER A 266 -29.35 1.79 37.89
N SER A 267 -29.17 0.46 37.78
CA SER A 267 -29.60 -0.32 36.62
C SER A 267 -31.13 -0.32 36.47
N GLU A 268 -31.84 -0.39 37.59
CA GLU A 268 -33.30 -0.31 37.65
C GLU A 268 -33.79 1.12 37.38
N THR A 269 -33.36 2.12 38.16
CA THR A 269 -33.89 3.50 38.10
C THR A 269 -33.51 4.27 36.84
N ASP A 270 -32.27 4.15 36.39
CA ASP A 270 -31.73 5.05 35.36
C ASP A 270 -31.85 4.44 33.96
N TYR A 271 -31.94 3.11 33.87
CA TYR A 271 -31.84 2.32 32.64
C TYR A 271 -32.97 1.28 32.43
N ASN A 272 -33.91 1.12 33.38
CA ASN A 272 -35.04 0.18 33.31
C ASN A 272 -34.61 -1.30 33.10
N ILE A 273 -33.67 -1.78 33.91
CA ILE A 273 -33.14 -3.15 33.86
C ILE A 273 -33.30 -3.83 35.22
N TYR A 274 -34.23 -4.78 35.27
CA TYR A 274 -34.59 -5.54 36.48
C TYR A 274 -33.99 -6.96 36.52
N LYS A 275 -33.47 -7.46 35.39
CA LYS A 275 -32.84 -8.79 35.27
C LYS A 275 -31.34 -8.63 35.04
N LEU A 276 -30.52 -9.30 35.85
CA LEU A 276 -29.06 -9.24 35.83
C LEU A 276 -28.50 -10.68 35.79
N PRO A 277 -27.42 -10.96 35.04
CA PRO A 277 -26.67 -10.03 34.19
C PRO A 277 -27.44 -9.68 32.90
N SER A 278 -27.22 -8.48 32.38
CA SER A 278 -27.80 -8.03 31.11
C SER A 278 -26.81 -7.14 30.36
N ALA A 279 -26.97 -6.97 29.06
CA ALA A 279 -26.14 -6.08 28.25
C ALA A 279 -26.97 -5.35 27.19
N ASN A 280 -26.63 -4.08 26.93
CA ASN A 280 -27.21 -3.28 25.86
C ASN A 280 -26.10 -2.81 24.90
N LEU A 281 -26.34 -2.97 23.60
CA LEU A 281 -25.55 -2.44 22.50
C LEU A 281 -26.18 -1.11 22.05
N PHE A 282 -25.49 0.00 22.31
CA PHE A 282 -25.90 1.32 21.84
C PHE A 282 -25.15 1.68 20.57
N MET A 283 -25.89 1.92 19.50
CA MET A 283 -25.41 2.48 18.24
C MET A 283 -25.91 3.92 18.07
N TRP A 284 -25.57 4.52 16.93
CA TRP A 284 -26.02 5.87 16.57
C TRP A 284 -27.54 5.99 16.42
N SER A 285 -28.21 4.99 15.84
CA SER A 285 -29.66 5.04 15.53
C SER A 285 -30.55 4.18 16.43
N LYS A 286 -30.03 3.07 16.97
CA LYS A 286 -30.78 2.05 17.73
C LYS A 286 -30.02 1.61 18.99
N SER A 287 -30.77 1.10 19.97
CA SER A 287 -30.27 0.37 21.12
C SER A 287 -30.84 -1.04 21.12
N LEU A 288 -30.00 -2.06 21.20
CA LEU A 288 -30.40 -3.48 21.24
C LEU A 288 -30.03 -4.07 22.60
N ARG A 289 -30.90 -4.90 23.18
CA ARG A 289 -30.60 -5.70 24.37
C ARG A 289 -30.07 -7.08 23.95
N TYR A 290 -29.12 -7.63 24.71
CA TYR A 290 -28.63 -9.00 24.51
C TYR A 290 -29.79 -10.00 24.71
N PRO A 291 -29.95 -11.03 23.85
CA PRO A 291 -31.06 -11.98 23.97
C PRO A 291 -31.01 -12.75 25.30
N GLU A 292 -32.16 -12.90 25.95
CA GLU A 292 -32.22 -13.53 27.29
C GLU A 292 -32.00 -15.05 27.26
N ASP A 293 -32.27 -15.69 26.12
CA ASP A 293 -32.12 -17.14 25.91
C ASP A 293 -30.70 -17.55 25.45
N SER A 294 -29.81 -16.56 25.22
CA SER A 294 -28.45 -16.81 24.72
C SER A 294 -27.43 -17.00 25.85
N GLU A 295 -26.58 -18.02 25.73
CA GLU A 295 -25.53 -18.28 26.71
C GLU A 295 -24.52 -17.12 26.80
N TRP A 296 -24.14 -16.79 28.04
CA TRP A 296 -23.24 -15.67 28.37
C TRP A 296 -21.76 -16.04 28.22
N THR A 297 -21.34 -16.32 26.97
CA THR A 297 -19.94 -16.60 26.62
C THR A 297 -19.31 -15.41 25.89
N SER A 298 -17.99 -15.25 25.99
CA SER A 298 -17.26 -14.19 25.28
C SER A 298 -17.46 -14.26 23.76
N GLU A 299 -17.53 -15.47 23.19
CA GLU A 299 -17.74 -15.67 21.75
C GLU A 299 -19.17 -15.30 21.31
N ASN A 300 -20.21 -15.67 22.07
CA ASN A 300 -21.59 -15.27 21.74
C ASN A 300 -21.79 -13.75 21.83
N ILE A 301 -21.16 -13.08 22.80
CA ILE A 301 -21.20 -11.62 22.93
C ILE A 301 -20.54 -10.95 21.71
N LEU A 302 -19.38 -11.44 21.26
CA LEU A 302 -18.69 -10.91 20.07
C LEU A 302 -19.48 -11.17 18.78
N ASN A 303 -20.04 -12.36 18.62
CA ASN A 303 -20.88 -12.71 17.47
C ASN A 303 -22.13 -11.81 17.41
N TRP A 304 -22.82 -11.64 18.55
CA TRP A 304 -23.97 -10.73 18.67
C TRP A 304 -23.62 -9.29 18.27
N ILE A 305 -22.51 -8.76 18.81
CA ILE A 305 -22.00 -7.44 18.43
C ILE A 305 -21.80 -7.38 16.91
N SER A 306 -21.02 -8.29 16.33
CA SER A 306 -20.65 -8.28 14.91
C SER A 306 -21.86 -8.33 13.96
N SER A 307 -22.92 -9.04 14.34
CA SER A 307 -24.13 -9.20 13.51
C SER A 307 -24.98 -7.92 13.36
N PHE A 308 -24.77 -6.91 14.22
CA PHE A 308 -25.54 -5.67 14.24
C PHE A 308 -24.72 -4.40 13.99
N ILE A 309 -23.41 -4.50 13.72
CA ILE A 309 -22.57 -3.32 13.44
C ILE A 309 -23.03 -2.62 12.14
N HIS A 310 -23.61 -1.43 12.29
CA HIS A 310 -23.77 -0.47 11.20
C HIS A 310 -23.39 0.93 11.69
N GLN A 311 -22.35 1.51 11.08
CA GLN A 311 -21.84 2.85 11.40
C GLN A 311 -21.99 3.80 10.19
N PRO A 312 -22.34 5.09 10.39
CA PRO A 312 -22.56 6.06 9.32
C PRO A 312 -21.26 6.63 8.75
N VAL A 313 -20.15 6.51 9.50
CA VAL A 313 -18.79 6.83 9.08
C VAL A 313 -17.90 5.71 9.61
N LEU A 314 -16.99 5.20 8.79
CA LEU A 314 -16.03 4.16 9.16
C LEU A 314 -14.60 4.74 9.18
N TRP A 315 -13.78 4.36 10.16
CA TRP A 315 -12.32 4.49 10.02
C TRP A 315 -11.73 3.22 9.42
N LEU A 316 -11.09 3.31 8.26
CA LEU A 316 -10.49 2.16 7.59
C LEU A 316 -8.96 2.11 7.77
N GLN A 317 -8.42 0.93 8.05
CA GLN A 317 -6.98 0.66 8.14
C GLN A 317 -6.60 -0.47 7.16
N PRO A 318 -6.17 -0.15 5.92
CA PRO A 318 -5.81 -1.15 4.92
C PRO A 318 -4.54 -1.94 5.31
N PRO A 319 -4.52 -3.29 5.25
CA PRO A 319 -3.44 -4.12 5.80
C PRO A 319 -2.13 -4.14 4.99
N GLY A 320 -1.91 -3.20 4.07
CA GLY A 320 -0.65 -3.01 3.32
C GLY A 320 -0.30 -4.05 2.24
N VAL A 321 -0.68 -5.33 2.39
CA VAL A 321 -0.25 -6.42 1.49
C VAL A 321 -1.05 -6.55 0.20
N LYS A 322 -2.38 -6.72 0.28
CA LYS A 322 -3.33 -6.70 -0.87
C LYS A 322 -4.71 -6.25 -0.36
N ALA A 323 -5.18 -5.09 -0.80
CA ALA A 323 -6.37 -4.45 -0.23
C ALA A 323 -7.69 -4.90 -0.86
N LEU A 324 -8.10 -6.16 -0.61
CA LEU A 324 -9.51 -6.56 -0.80
C LEU A 324 -10.46 -5.87 0.21
N THR A 325 -9.92 -5.25 1.26
CA THR A 325 -10.69 -4.54 2.31
C THR A 325 -11.49 -3.33 1.80
N LEU A 326 -11.05 -2.69 0.71
CA LEU A 326 -11.77 -1.58 0.08
C LEU A 326 -12.89 -2.05 -0.87
N ALA A 327 -12.79 -3.28 -1.39
CA ALA A 327 -13.65 -3.76 -2.47
C ALA A 327 -15.15 -3.89 -2.10
N PRO A 328 -15.56 -4.26 -0.87
CA PRO A 328 -16.98 -4.27 -0.48
C PRO A 328 -17.61 -2.88 -0.59
N TYR A 329 -17.02 -1.88 0.08
CA TYR A 329 -17.53 -0.51 0.11
C TYR A 329 -17.61 0.13 -1.29
N LEU A 330 -16.62 -0.16 -2.14
CA LEU A 330 -16.58 0.30 -3.53
C LEU A 330 -17.58 -0.41 -4.46
N ARG A 331 -18.18 -1.53 -4.05
CA ARG A 331 -19.26 -2.23 -4.79
C ARG A 331 -20.65 -1.75 -4.40
N GLU A 332 -20.83 -1.27 -3.18
CA GLU A 332 -22.13 -0.82 -2.65
C GLU A 332 -22.56 0.52 -3.26
N GLY A 333 -21.62 1.39 -3.62
CA GLY A 333 -21.93 2.68 -4.21
C GLY A 333 -20.74 3.64 -4.24
N PRO A 334 -20.98 4.95 -4.44
CA PRO A 334 -19.95 5.96 -4.36
C PRO A 334 -19.44 6.12 -2.91
N VAL A 335 -18.15 6.37 -2.76
CA VAL A 335 -17.47 6.46 -1.46
C VAL A 335 -16.75 7.80 -1.32
N LEU A 336 -17.02 8.51 -0.24
CA LEU A 336 -16.25 9.70 0.17
C LEU A 336 -15.12 9.28 1.11
N PHE A 337 -13.89 9.45 0.65
CA PHE A 337 -12.68 9.26 1.44
C PHE A 337 -12.20 10.58 2.04
N LEU A 338 -12.12 10.64 3.37
CA LEU A 338 -11.39 11.64 4.13
C LEU A 338 -9.99 11.09 4.48
N PHE A 339 -8.97 11.56 3.78
CA PHE A 339 -7.60 11.38 4.20
C PHE A 339 -7.28 12.47 5.24
N THR A 340 -7.00 12.10 6.49
CA THR A 340 -6.60 13.04 7.55
C THR A 340 -5.67 12.38 8.55
N PRO A 341 -4.73 13.10 9.19
CA PRO A 341 -3.88 12.50 10.22
C PRO A 341 -4.69 12.03 11.43
N ARG A 342 -4.39 10.84 11.96
CA ARG A 342 -4.93 10.36 13.24
C ARG A 342 -3.88 10.48 14.34
N ASN A 343 -4.29 10.99 15.51
CA ASN A 343 -3.47 10.95 16.71
C ASN A 343 -4.09 9.96 17.72
N PRO A 344 -3.59 8.72 17.85
CA PRO A 344 -4.19 7.71 18.72
C PRO A 344 -4.00 8.01 20.21
N LEU A 345 -3.11 8.95 20.57
CA LEU A 345 -2.82 9.34 21.95
C LEU A 345 -3.73 10.44 22.49
N HIS A 346 -4.52 11.08 21.62
CA HIS A 346 -5.57 12.01 22.01
C HIS A 346 -6.93 11.29 22.09
N SER A 347 -7.84 11.84 22.89
CA SER A 347 -9.19 11.30 23.09
C SER A 347 -10.17 11.65 21.97
N GLU A 348 -9.88 12.69 21.19
CA GLU A 348 -10.75 13.26 20.16
C GLU A 348 -9.92 13.49 18.89
N ASN A 349 -10.44 13.15 17.71
CA ASN A 349 -9.84 13.50 16.41
C ASN A 349 -10.74 14.55 15.74
N TYR A 350 -10.34 15.82 15.73
CA TYR A 350 -11.26 16.93 15.44
C TYR A 350 -11.83 16.91 14.00
N ASN A 351 -11.00 16.62 12.99
CA ASN A 351 -11.48 16.45 11.61
C ASN A 351 -12.43 15.25 11.45
N PHE A 352 -12.18 14.16 12.17
CA PHE A 352 -13.04 12.98 12.17
C PHE A 352 -14.40 13.27 12.82
N ASN A 353 -14.39 14.02 13.93
CA ASN A 353 -15.61 14.44 14.60
C ASN A 353 -16.50 15.33 13.70
N LEU A 354 -15.92 16.11 12.77
CA LEU A 354 -16.68 16.87 11.77
C LEU A 354 -17.35 15.95 10.72
N ILE A 355 -16.62 15.01 10.12
CA ILE A 355 -17.26 14.07 9.18
C ILE A 355 -18.29 13.19 9.89
N ARG A 356 -18.10 12.87 11.17
CA ARG A 356 -19.08 12.17 12.01
C ARG A 356 -20.32 13.02 12.31
N GLU A 357 -20.16 14.32 12.59
CA GLU A 357 -21.29 15.27 12.68
C GLU A 357 -22.11 15.27 11.37
N ILE A 358 -21.44 15.34 10.22
CA ILE A 358 -22.08 15.39 8.90
C ILE A 358 -22.68 14.04 8.52
N GLY A 359 -22.03 12.92 8.81
CA GLY A 359 -22.56 11.58 8.55
C GLY A 359 -23.82 11.28 9.36
N LEU A 360 -23.84 11.67 10.64
CA LEU A 360 -25.06 11.60 11.44
C LEU A 360 -26.16 12.51 10.88
N GLN A 361 -25.85 13.67 10.31
CA GLN A 361 -26.83 14.52 9.61
C GLN A 361 -27.30 13.87 8.30
N TYR A 362 -26.41 13.23 7.53
CA TYR A 362 -26.67 12.59 6.24
C TYR A 362 -27.63 11.40 6.36
N TYR A 363 -27.39 10.49 7.32
CA TYR A 363 -28.18 9.27 7.48
C TYR A 363 -29.43 9.44 8.37
N ASN A 364 -29.65 10.60 9.01
CA ASN A 364 -30.81 10.80 9.91
C ASN A 364 -32.10 11.21 9.17
N CYS A 365 -32.47 10.46 8.13
CA CYS A 365 -33.69 10.70 7.34
C CYS A 365 -35.00 10.55 8.14
N ALA A 366 -34.98 9.78 9.24
CA ALA A 366 -36.11 9.61 10.15
C ALA A 366 -36.20 10.69 11.25
N ASP A 367 -35.37 11.74 11.17
CA ASP A 367 -35.41 12.93 12.04
C ASP A 367 -35.27 12.65 13.56
N ASN A 368 -34.63 11.53 13.92
CA ASN A 368 -34.54 10.97 15.27
C ASN A 368 -33.94 11.97 16.29
N ILE A 369 -34.64 12.16 17.41
CA ILE A 369 -34.31 13.10 18.49
C ILE A 369 -32.98 12.74 19.16
N LEU A 370 -32.71 11.45 19.40
CA LEU A 370 -31.45 10.99 20.01
C LEU A 370 -30.24 11.34 19.13
N THR A 371 -30.37 11.15 17.81
CA THR A 371 -29.33 11.51 16.84
C THR A 371 -29.10 13.02 16.81
N LYS A 372 -30.17 13.83 16.88
CA LYS A 372 -30.08 15.30 16.98
C LYS A 372 -29.36 15.76 18.25
N GLU A 373 -29.58 15.12 19.40
CA GLU A 373 -28.83 15.45 20.63
C GLU A 373 -27.32 15.19 20.44
N ILE A 374 -26.96 14.02 19.89
CA ILE A 374 -25.55 13.66 19.62
C ILE A 374 -24.91 14.66 18.64
N ILE A 375 -25.60 15.01 17.56
CA ILE A 375 -25.16 16.03 16.58
C ILE A 375 -24.93 17.39 17.28
N ASN A 376 -25.86 17.83 18.13
CA ASN A 376 -25.73 19.10 18.86
C ASN A 376 -24.51 19.08 19.80
N ARG A 377 -24.31 18.00 20.58
CA ARG A 377 -23.13 17.83 21.45
C ARG A 377 -21.82 17.80 20.66
N LEU A 378 -21.78 17.13 19.50
CA LEU A 378 -20.61 17.13 18.60
C LEU A 378 -20.31 18.52 18.05
N SER A 379 -21.33 19.26 17.60
CA SER A 379 -21.17 20.62 17.08
C SER A 379 -20.63 21.60 18.15
N PHE A 380 -21.06 21.44 19.40
CA PHE A 380 -20.55 22.21 20.54
C PHE A 380 -19.09 21.85 20.86
N LYS A 381 -18.75 20.55 20.88
CA LYS A 381 -17.36 20.09 21.03
C LYS A 381 -16.44 20.63 19.93
N ARG A 382 -16.89 20.66 18.67
CA ARG A 382 -16.13 21.23 17.54
C ARG A 382 -15.86 22.72 17.75
N ARG A 383 -16.89 23.52 18.04
CA ARG A 383 -16.77 24.97 18.31
C ARG A 383 -15.83 25.30 19.47
N THR A 384 -15.79 24.44 20.49
CA THR A 384 -14.95 24.62 21.69
C THR A 384 -13.59 23.92 21.61
N ALA A 385 -13.30 23.19 20.52
CA ALA A 385 -12.15 22.29 20.42
C ALA A 385 -10.80 22.98 20.65
N ILE A 386 -10.57 24.14 20.02
CA ILE A 386 -9.31 24.89 20.12
C ILE A 386 -9.10 25.39 21.57
N ALA A 387 -10.15 25.90 22.21
CA ALA A 387 -10.12 26.38 23.58
C ALA A 387 -9.83 25.22 24.56
N ARG A 388 -10.61 24.12 24.47
CA ARG A 388 -10.43 22.89 25.27
C ARG A 388 -9.03 22.32 25.13
N HIS A 389 -8.50 22.24 23.91
CA HIS A 389 -7.15 21.72 23.66
C HIS A 389 -6.06 22.63 24.27
N SER A 390 -6.22 23.96 24.14
CA SER A 390 -5.31 24.95 24.74
C SER A 390 -5.33 24.89 26.28
N GLU A 391 -6.52 24.75 26.88
CA GLU A 391 -6.71 24.59 28.32
C GLU A 391 -6.06 23.29 28.83
N GLN A 392 -6.34 22.15 28.19
CA GLN A 392 -5.75 20.86 28.56
C GLN A 392 -4.21 20.88 28.45
N ASN A 393 -3.66 21.56 27.43
CA ASN A 393 -2.22 21.76 27.30
C ASN A 393 -1.64 22.58 28.47
N LYS A 394 -2.29 23.67 28.87
CA LYS A 394 -1.87 24.49 30.02
C LYS A 394 -1.93 23.69 31.33
N PHE A 395 -3.03 22.96 31.55
CA PHE A 395 -3.23 22.10 32.72
C PHE A 395 -2.13 21.03 32.83
N CYS A 396 -1.93 20.24 31.77
CA CYS A 396 -0.91 19.18 31.77
C CYS A 396 0.53 19.73 31.83
N ALA A 397 0.82 20.88 31.22
CA ALA A 397 2.13 21.52 31.34
C ALA A 397 2.41 22.03 32.77
N LYS A 398 1.39 22.51 33.50
CA LYS A 398 1.51 22.91 34.91
C LYS A 398 1.79 21.68 35.79
N LEU A 399 0.94 20.65 35.69
CA LEU A 399 1.03 19.43 36.49
C LEU A 399 2.39 18.72 36.37
N LEU A 400 2.99 18.71 35.16
CA LEU A 400 4.30 18.09 34.94
C LEU A 400 5.48 18.95 35.41
N LYS A 401 5.35 20.29 35.42
CA LYS A 401 6.40 21.21 35.91
C LYS A 401 6.50 21.23 37.44
N GLU A 402 5.38 21.14 38.14
CA GLU A 402 5.37 21.07 39.61
C GLU A 402 6.17 19.85 40.11
N ILE A 403 6.15 18.75 39.34
CA ILE A 403 6.82 17.49 39.67
C ILE A 403 8.31 17.49 39.28
N SER A 404 8.74 18.21 38.23
CA SER A 404 10.19 18.31 37.94
C SER A 404 10.95 18.98 39.07
N ASN A 405 10.28 19.85 39.83
CA ASN A 405 10.86 20.54 40.99
C ASN A 405 10.85 19.64 42.25
N GLN A 406 9.88 18.75 42.40
CA GLN A 406 9.84 17.76 43.51
C GLN A 406 10.74 16.53 43.29
N ARG A 407 11.11 16.23 42.04
CA ARG A 407 11.91 15.03 41.70
C ARG A 407 13.36 15.05 42.17
N ASN A 408 13.85 16.16 42.72
CA ASN A 408 15.17 16.21 43.32
C ASN A 408 15.24 15.49 44.69
N ASP A 409 14.11 15.29 45.39
CA ASP A 409 14.10 14.75 46.77
C ASP A 409 13.51 13.33 46.93
N PHE A 410 12.74 12.82 45.95
CA PHE A 410 12.19 11.46 46.02
C PHE A 410 12.45 10.64 44.76
N THR A 411 13.54 9.86 44.81
CA THR A 411 13.79 8.79 43.84
C THR A 411 13.06 7.50 44.22
N THR A 412 12.59 6.81 43.17
CA THR A 412 12.22 5.38 43.13
C THR A 412 10.99 4.89 43.90
N SER A 413 9.98 4.50 43.12
CA SER A 413 8.79 3.75 43.56
C SER A 413 9.13 2.29 43.88
N THR A 414 8.65 1.82 45.03
CA THR A 414 9.02 0.57 45.72
C THR A 414 8.51 -0.75 45.11
N SER A 415 7.97 -0.77 43.89
CA SER A 415 7.58 -2.01 43.18
C SER A 415 8.78 -2.67 42.49
N ILE A 416 9.50 -1.93 41.64
CA ILE A 416 10.71 -2.44 40.98
C ILE A 416 11.87 -2.54 41.97
N GLN A 417 11.96 -1.63 42.95
CA GLN A 417 13.02 -1.70 43.96
C GLN A 417 12.96 -2.95 44.85
N LYS A 418 11.79 -3.56 45.05
CA LYS A 418 11.68 -4.82 45.78
C LYS A 418 12.19 -6.01 44.96
N TRP A 419 12.07 -5.95 43.63
CA TRP A 419 12.76 -6.87 42.70
C TRP A 419 14.28 -6.62 42.64
N ILE A 420 14.75 -5.41 42.98
CA ILE A 420 16.17 -5.00 42.93
C ILE A 420 16.90 -5.25 44.26
N ASN A 421 16.25 -5.56 45.39
CA ASN A 421 16.93 -5.60 46.70
C ASN A 421 17.05 -6.97 47.39
N ASP A 422 16.23 -7.97 47.05
CA ASP A 422 16.09 -9.20 47.88
C ASP A 422 16.75 -10.48 47.29
N SER A 423 17.76 -10.40 46.41
CA SER A 423 18.53 -11.60 45.97
C SER A 423 20.01 -11.32 45.63
N CYS A 424 20.93 -12.25 45.92
CA CYS A 424 22.37 -12.03 45.67
C CYS A 424 22.76 -11.93 44.18
N CYS A 425 21.80 -12.11 43.25
CA CYS A 425 21.97 -12.05 41.79
C CYS A 425 21.51 -10.70 41.18
N ILE A 426 21.66 -9.62 41.94
CA ILE A 426 21.19 -8.24 41.68
C ILE A 426 21.82 -7.49 40.47
N ASN A 427 22.42 -8.21 39.52
CA ASN A 427 22.90 -7.65 38.23
C ASN A 427 22.55 -8.50 37.00
N VAL A 428 21.47 -9.30 37.05
CA VAL A 428 20.95 -10.10 35.92
C VAL A 428 19.85 -9.35 35.11
N VAL A 429 19.62 -8.07 35.41
CA VAL A 429 18.86 -7.18 34.50
C VAL A 429 19.81 -6.59 33.48
N MET A 430 19.42 -6.58 32.20
CA MET A 430 20.26 -6.42 30.99
C MET A 430 20.97 -7.72 30.55
N ASN A 431 21.35 -7.80 29.27
CA ASN A 431 22.11 -8.92 28.68
C ASN A 431 23.58 -8.95 29.16
N LYS A 432 23.83 -8.68 30.45
CA LYS A 432 25.14 -8.63 31.09
C LYS A 432 25.24 -9.75 32.13
N CYS A 433 25.80 -10.89 31.72
CA CYS A 433 26.22 -11.89 32.69
C CYS A 433 27.41 -11.32 33.49
N SER A 434 27.22 -11.09 34.80
CA SER A 434 28.28 -10.62 35.70
C SER A 434 28.66 -11.74 36.67
N LEU A 435 29.68 -12.52 36.28
CA LEU A 435 30.23 -13.58 37.13
C LEU A 435 31.03 -12.98 38.30
N CYS A 436 30.56 -13.19 39.52
CA CYS A 436 31.28 -12.85 40.74
C CYS A 436 32.32 -13.91 41.08
N LYS A 437 33.56 -13.51 41.39
CA LYS A 437 34.62 -14.41 41.85
C LYS A 437 34.89 -14.21 43.35
N LYS A 438 34.73 -15.26 44.16
CA LYS A 438 35.13 -15.27 45.57
C LYS A 438 36.66 -15.42 45.64
N ASN A 439 37.37 -14.39 46.10
CA ASN A 439 38.79 -14.51 46.42
C ASN A 439 38.93 -15.10 47.83
N ILE A 440 39.48 -16.30 47.94
CA ILE A 440 39.88 -16.88 49.23
C ILE A 440 41.22 -16.26 49.61
N PHE A 441 41.20 -15.28 50.51
CA PHE A 441 42.38 -14.89 51.28
C PHE A 441 42.20 -15.35 52.72
N SER A 442 43.13 -16.18 53.19
CA SER A 442 43.24 -16.57 54.58
C SER A 442 43.73 -15.37 55.41
N ASN A 443 42.83 -14.71 56.15
CA ASN A 443 43.01 -14.46 57.59
C ASN A 443 41.81 -13.70 58.20
N ALA A 444 41.50 -14.11 59.43
CA ALA A 444 40.55 -13.60 60.44
C ALA A 444 39.69 -12.33 60.17
N ASN A 445 38.39 -12.54 60.38
CA ASN A 445 37.36 -11.61 60.90
C ASN A 445 36.70 -10.59 59.95
N LYS A 446 35.35 -10.61 60.00
CA LYS A 446 34.34 -9.88 59.20
C LYS A 446 34.25 -10.26 57.72
N GLU A 447 33.33 -11.18 57.43
CA GLU A 447 32.80 -11.35 56.08
C GLU A 447 32.01 -10.10 55.65
N MET A 448 32.52 -9.38 54.66
CA MET A 448 31.78 -8.37 53.90
C MET A 448 32.10 -8.59 52.42
N SER A 449 31.16 -9.15 51.66
CA SER A 449 31.28 -9.44 50.22
C SER A 449 31.19 -8.17 49.38
N ILE A 450 32.24 -7.34 49.38
CA ILE A 450 32.29 -6.11 48.58
C ILE A 450 32.61 -6.45 47.11
N CYS A 451 31.58 -6.48 46.26
CA CYS A 451 31.74 -6.56 44.81
C CYS A 451 32.34 -5.25 44.25
N LYS A 452 33.66 -5.22 44.01
CA LYS A 452 34.32 -4.10 43.29
C LYS A 452 34.28 -4.30 41.77
N LEU A 453 33.67 -3.32 41.09
CA LEU A 453 33.64 -3.20 39.63
C LEU A 453 35.00 -2.77 39.06
N ASN A 454 35.83 -3.71 38.60
CA ASN A 454 37.00 -3.43 37.75
C ASN A 454 36.71 -3.78 36.29
N GLY A 455 36.14 -2.82 35.55
CA GLY A 455 35.43 -3.02 34.28
C GLY A 455 36.24 -3.32 33.01
N HIS A 456 37.45 -3.88 33.08
CA HIS A 456 38.33 -4.02 31.89
C HIS A 456 39.05 -5.36 31.70
N LYS A 457 38.74 -6.43 32.45
CA LYS A 457 39.43 -7.75 32.31
C LYS A 457 38.56 -9.00 32.17
N PHE A 458 37.23 -8.89 32.09
CA PHE A 458 36.32 -10.06 32.16
C PHE A 458 35.42 -10.31 30.93
N ASN A 459 35.57 -9.54 29.84
CA ASN A 459 34.69 -9.66 28.66
C ASN A 459 34.72 -11.05 27.99
N HIS A 460 35.86 -11.77 28.01
CA HIS A 460 36.01 -13.06 27.32
C HIS A 460 35.33 -14.26 28.00
N VAL A 461 34.85 -14.15 29.25
CA VAL A 461 34.24 -15.31 29.96
C VAL A 461 32.75 -15.48 29.61
N CYS A 462 32.09 -14.40 29.20
CA CYS A 462 30.65 -14.39 28.84
C CYS A 462 30.42 -14.45 27.33
N GLU A 463 31.47 -14.50 26.50
CA GLU A 463 31.35 -14.69 25.05
C GLU A 463 30.96 -16.13 24.72
N GLY A 464 29.73 -16.33 24.25
CA GLY A 464 29.23 -17.61 23.75
C GLY A 464 28.37 -18.42 24.74
N VAL A 465 28.46 -18.14 26.04
CA VAL A 465 27.64 -18.82 27.06
C VAL A 465 26.17 -18.41 26.96
N ASP A 466 25.28 -19.37 27.14
CA ASP A 466 23.85 -19.21 26.97
C ASP A 466 23.15 -19.05 28.31
N ILE A 467 22.90 -17.80 28.72
CA ILE A 467 22.41 -17.49 30.08
C ILE A 467 21.08 -18.19 30.44
N PHE A 468 20.29 -18.58 29.43
CA PHE A 468 19.01 -19.27 29.59
C PHE A 468 19.10 -20.81 29.60
N LYS A 469 20.28 -21.38 29.34
CA LYS A 469 20.53 -22.85 29.40
C LYS A 469 21.40 -23.27 30.57
N VAL A 470 21.86 -22.34 31.39
CA VAL A 470 22.71 -22.69 32.53
C VAL A 470 21.86 -23.29 33.65
N SER A 471 21.68 -24.60 33.57
CA SER A 471 21.28 -25.41 34.71
C SER A 471 22.44 -25.45 35.71
N ALA A 472 22.13 -25.34 37.00
CA ALA A 472 23.10 -25.47 38.08
C ALA A 472 23.56 -26.92 38.20
N THR A 473 24.46 -27.33 37.31
CA THR A 473 25.11 -28.65 37.32
C THR A 473 26.58 -28.45 37.66
N HIS A 474 26.98 -28.98 38.81
CA HIS A 474 28.38 -28.95 39.26
C HIS A 474 29.24 -29.82 38.34
N ASP A 475 29.85 -29.24 37.33
CA ASP A 475 30.87 -29.93 36.53
C ASP A 475 32.28 -29.48 36.93
N SER A 476 33.07 -30.44 37.40
CA SER A 476 34.14 -30.21 38.38
C SER A 476 35.51 -30.05 37.75
N GLN A 477 35.74 -28.98 36.98
CA GLN A 477 37.12 -28.64 36.56
C GLN A 477 37.46 -27.16 36.31
N GLN A 478 36.52 -26.22 36.37
CA GLN A 478 36.83 -24.79 36.49
C GLN A 478 35.89 -24.12 37.51
N LYS A 479 36.45 -23.50 38.57
CA LYS A 479 35.67 -22.85 39.64
C LYS A 479 35.04 -21.52 39.17
N TYR A 480 33.95 -21.62 38.42
CA TYR A 480 32.94 -20.59 38.26
C TYR A 480 31.65 -21.10 38.88
N GLU A 481 31.49 -20.86 40.17
CA GLU A 481 30.29 -21.22 40.92
C GLU A 481 29.23 -20.14 40.66
N ILE A 482 28.12 -20.54 40.05
CA ILE A 482 26.97 -19.65 39.86
C ILE A 482 26.23 -19.62 41.19
N CYS A 483 26.06 -18.43 41.77
CA CYS A 483 25.51 -18.24 43.11
C CYS A 483 24.00 -18.54 43.19
N CYS A 484 23.62 -19.80 43.02
CA CYS A 484 22.28 -20.32 43.26
C CYS A 484 22.38 -21.61 44.10
N ASN A 485 21.94 -21.47 45.35
CA ASN A 485 21.66 -22.51 46.35
C ASN A 485 22.85 -23.13 47.11
N GLU A 486 22.81 -22.98 48.43
CA GLU A 486 22.73 -24.12 49.35
C GLU A 486 21.75 -23.78 50.50
N ASP A 487 21.17 -24.82 51.12
CA ASP A 487 19.96 -24.76 51.97
C ASP A 487 20.22 -24.33 53.45
N PRO A 488 19.17 -24.01 54.24
CA PRO A 488 19.33 -23.28 55.50
C PRO A 488 19.74 -24.17 56.69
N THR A 489 21.01 -24.10 57.10
CA THR A 489 21.46 -24.70 58.36
C THR A 489 21.08 -23.87 59.58
N ILE A 490 20.04 -24.35 60.27
CA ILE A 490 19.63 -24.07 61.66
C ILE A 490 20.75 -23.47 62.52
N VAL A 491 20.58 -22.20 62.93
CA VAL A 491 21.25 -21.65 64.12
C VAL A 491 20.18 -21.46 65.19
N LYS A 492 20.29 -22.23 66.28
CA LYS A 492 19.46 -22.03 67.48
C LYS A 492 19.81 -20.66 68.08
N TYR A 493 18.81 -19.79 68.18
CA TYR A 493 18.80 -18.73 69.18
C TYR A 493 17.79 -19.13 70.25
N GLU A 494 18.29 -19.23 71.48
CA GLU A 494 17.45 -19.52 72.64
C GLU A 494 16.52 -18.34 72.96
N ASP A 495 15.42 -18.70 73.61
CA ASP A 495 14.27 -17.89 73.97
C ASP A 495 14.57 -16.43 74.39
N ASN A 496 13.94 -15.47 73.70
CA ASN A 496 12.89 -14.62 74.30
C ASN A 496 12.45 -13.44 73.38
N PHE A 497 11.83 -13.70 72.23
CA PHE A 497 10.95 -12.68 71.61
C PHE A 497 9.68 -13.28 71.01
N LYS A 498 8.54 -12.91 71.59
CA LYS A 498 7.19 -13.36 71.21
C LYS A 498 6.96 -13.15 69.71
N PHE A 499 6.39 -14.15 69.04
CA PHE A 499 5.83 -14.06 67.70
C PHE A 499 4.85 -12.87 67.60
N LYS A 500 5.33 -11.71 67.14
CA LYS A 500 4.48 -10.79 66.38
C LYS A 500 4.47 -11.29 64.96
N SER A 501 3.42 -12.02 64.61
CA SER A 501 3.01 -12.12 63.22
C SER A 501 2.93 -10.70 62.67
N GLN A 502 3.78 -10.37 61.71
CA GLN A 502 3.56 -9.20 60.86
C GLN A 502 2.38 -9.53 59.95
N LYS A 503 1.17 -9.49 60.54
CA LYS A 503 0.01 -8.98 59.83
C LYS A 503 0.47 -7.68 59.19
N TYR A 504 0.56 -7.66 57.86
CA TYR A 504 0.64 -6.42 57.11
C TYR A 504 -0.40 -5.47 57.70
N LYS A 505 0.03 -4.29 58.17
CA LYS A 505 -0.92 -3.23 58.51
C LYS A 505 -1.65 -2.87 57.23
N ILE A 506 -2.86 -3.39 57.07
CA ILE A 506 -3.81 -2.91 56.07
C ILE A 506 -4.00 -1.42 56.37
N SER A 507 -3.57 -0.54 55.48
CA SER A 507 -3.63 0.92 55.66
C SER A 507 -5.06 1.43 55.47
N ALA A 508 -5.94 1.07 56.42
CA ALA A 508 -7.29 1.60 56.50
C ALA A 508 -7.39 2.86 57.38
N PHE A 509 -6.37 3.17 58.20
CA PHE A 509 -6.49 4.14 59.31
C PHE A 509 -5.19 4.90 59.67
N THR A 510 -4.37 5.32 58.71
CA THR A 510 -3.26 6.26 58.98
C THR A 510 -3.28 7.43 58.01
N ALA A 511 -3.75 8.59 58.50
CA ALA A 511 -3.78 9.86 57.79
C ALA A 511 -2.39 10.52 57.72
N ASN A 512 -1.41 9.82 57.15
CA ASN A 512 -0.10 10.38 56.81
C ASN A 512 -0.07 10.65 55.30
N GLU A 513 0.47 11.80 54.90
CA GLU A 513 0.42 12.34 53.53
C GLU A 513 1.26 11.58 52.49
N GLU A 514 1.85 10.42 52.86
CA GLU A 514 2.79 9.64 52.04
C GLU A 514 2.30 8.23 51.66
N ASP A 515 1.00 7.89 51.83
CA ASP A 515 0.49 6.62 51.31
C ASP A 515 0.36 6.66 49.77
N VAL A 516 1.40 6.14 49.10
CA VAL A 516 1.51 5.96 47.65
C VAL A 516 0.37 5.11 47.06
N ARG A 517 -0.35 4.34 47.88
CA ARG A 517 -1.50 3.50 47.48
C ARG A 517 -2.84 4.09 47.90
N SER A 518 -2.88 5.29 48.50
CA SER A 518 -4.13 6.01 48.77
C SER A 518 -4.91 6.27 47.47
N ALA A 519 -6.23 6.39 47.59
CA ALA A 519 -7.11 6.68 46.45
C ALA A 519 -6.71 7.98 45.72
N ASP A 520 -6.29 9.00 46.47
CA ASP A 520 -5.83 10.27 45.91
C ASP A 520 -4.46 10.17 45.25
N ALA A 521 -3.50 9.42 45.82
CA ALA A 521 -2.22 9.16 45.16
C ALA A 521 -2.41 8.39 43.84
N ILE A 522 -3.29 7.39 43.80
CA ILE A 522 -3.64 6.64 42.59
C ILE A 522 -4.34 7.54 41.56
N LYS A 523 -5.30 8.38 41.99
CA LYS A 523 -5.98 9.35 41.13
C LYS A 523 -5.00 10.37 40.53
N GLN A 524 -4.08 10.89 41.33
CA GLN A 524 -3.01 11.76 40.83
C GLN A 524 -2.07 11.02 39.88
N ALA A 525 -1.67 9.79 40.17
CA ALA A 525 -0.82 8.97 39.29
C ALA A 525 -1.49 8.69 37.93
N HIS A 526 -2.81 8.44 37.93
CA HIS A 526 -3.62 8.30 36.73
C HIS A 526 -3.60 9.59 35.90
N LEU A 527 -3.94 10.74 36.50
CA LEU A 527 -3.92 12.05 35.83
C LEU A 527 -2.52 12.43 35.31
N ARG A 528 -1.44 12.09 36.04
CA ARG A 528 -0.06 12.27 35.59
C ARG A 528 0.25 11.41 34.36
N SER A 529 -0.23 10.16 34.31
CA SER A 529 -0.09 9.27 33.16
C SER A 529 -0.87 9.79 31.93
N GLU A 530 -2.10 10.24 32.14
CA GLU A 530 -2.95 10.89 31.13
C GLU A 530 -2.23 12.10 30.50
N CYS A 531 -1.74 13.02 31.33
CA CYS A 531 -1.01 14.20 30.87
C CYS A 531 0.34 13.86 30.21
N LYS A 532 1.04 12.81 30.66
CA LYS A 532 2.25 12.29 29.98
C LYS A 532 1.89 11.81 28.56
N ARG A 533 0.82 11.04 28.39
CA ARG A 533 0.32 10.60 27.06
C ARG A 533 -0.06 11.79 26.19
N TRP A 534 -0.81 12.74 26.72
CA TRP A 534 -1.30 13.92 26.00
C TRP A 534 -0.17 14.78 25.41
N ILE A 535 0.84 15.11 26.24
CA ILE A 535 2.02 15.90 25.82
C ILE A 535 2.95 15.11 24.86
N VAL A 536 2.95 13.78 24.95
CA VAL A 536 3.63 12.90 23.98
C VAL A 536 2.85 12.87 22.65
N GLY A 537 1.51 12.85 22.69
CA GLY A 537 0.63 12.99 21.52
C GLY A 537 0.92 14.26 20.72
N ASN A 538 1.04 15.41 21.39
CA ASN A 538 1.38 16.68 20.73
C ASN A 538 2.75 16.69 20.04
N ARG A 539 3.70 15.85 20.50
CA ARG A 539 5.03 15.68 19.90
C ARG A 539 5.02 14.71 18.73
N TYR A 540 4.12 13.73 18.73
CA TYR A 540 3.91 12.83 17.59
C TYR A 540 3.31 13.57 16.39
N HIS A 541 2.19 14.27 16.60
CA HIS A 541 1.61 15.15 15.59
C HIS A 541 0.82 16.29 16.24
N GLN A 542 0.91 17.48 15.65
CA GLN A 542 0.11 18.62 16.10
C GLN A 542 -1.37 18.38 15.80
N PRO A 543 -2.30 18.82 16.68
CA PRO A 543 -3.73 18.70 16.43
C PRO A 543 -4.13 19.56 15.23
N ILE A 544 -4.89 18.96 14.31
CA ILE A 544 -5.52 19.67 13.19
C ILE A 544 -6.98 19.88 13.55
N PHE A 545 -7.45 21.12 13.40
CA PHE A 545 -8.83 21.53 13.64
C PHE A 545 -9.48 21.92 12.30
N PRO A 546 -10.79 21.65 12.11
CA PRO A 546 -11.54 22.22 10.98
C PRO A 546 -11.44 23.75 10.94
N ARG A 547 -11.23 24.33 9.76
CA ARG A 547 -11.13 25.79 9.58
C ARG A 547 -12.51 26.43 9.44
N ASP A 548 -13.31 26.34 10.51
CA ASP A 548 -14.66 26.87 10.55
C ASP A 548 -14.65 28.39 10.80
N ASN A 549 -14.79 29.22 9.75
CA ASN A 549 -15.04 30.66 9.92
C ASN A 549 -16.49 30.91 10.34
N LEU A 550 -16.69 31.89 11.22
CA LEU A 550 -18.01 32.30 11.72
C LEU A 550 -18.88 33.03 10.68
N GLU A 551 -18.31 33.43 9.55
CA GLU A 551 -18.95 34.24 8.50
C GLU A 551 -19.70 33.41 7.45
N TYR A 552 -19.48 32.08 7.38
CA TYR A 552 -20.16 31.26 6.39
C TYR A 552 -21.61 30.96 6.79
N PRO A 553 -22.58 31.05 5.85
CA PRO A 553 -23.97 30.74 6.15
C PRO A 553 -24.13 29.26 6.53
N ASN A 554 -25.06 28.98 7.46
CA ASN A 554 -25.45 27.62 7.79
C ASN A 554 -26.17 26.96 6.60
N ILE A 555 -25.40 26.43 5.65
CA ILE A 555 -25.92 25.49 4.68
C ILE A 555 -26.32 24.22 5.44
N ASN A 556 -27.61 23.91 5.39
CA ASN A 556 -28.12 22.60 5.77
C ASN A 556 -27.82 21.61 4.64
N LEU A 557 -27.47 20.38 5.03
CA LEU A 557 -27.50 19.25 4.12
C LEU A 557 -28.91 19.19 3.52
N THR A 558 -29.03 19.12 2.19
CA THR A 558 -30.34 19.26 1.55
C THR A 558 -31.22 18.07 1.88
N LYS A 559 -32.51 18.32 2.17
CA LYS A 559 -33.51 17.24 2.39
C LYS A 559 -33.60 16.25 1.20
N SER A 560 -33.11 16.65 0.03
CA SER A 560 -33.00 15.80 -1.15
C SER A 560 -32.07 14.59 -0.98
N VAL A 561 -31.10 14.62 -0.05
CA VAL A 561 -30.21 13.46 0.19
C VAL A 561 -31.02 12.20 0.51
N CYS A 562 -32.08 12.35 1.31
CA CYS A 562 -32.98 11.25 1.69
C CYS A 562 -33.99 10.85 0.60
N THR A 563 -34.03 11.55 -0.54
CA THR A 563 -34.92 11.25 -1.67
C THR A 563 -34.17 10.72 -2.90
N ILE A 564 -32.85 10.56 -2.83
CA ILE A 564 -32.00 10.13 -3.95
C ILE A 564 -31.59 8.66 -3.74
N ASN A 565 -31.73 7.84 -4.79
CA ASN A 565 -31.41 6.40 -4.76
C ASN A 565 -29.89 6.08 -4.73
N LYS A 566 -29.03 7.09 -4.56
CA LYS A 566 -27.57 6.95 -4.43
C LYS A 566 -27.15 7.36 -3.02
N THR A 567 -26.79 6.39 -2.18
CA THR A 567 -26.19 6.64 -0.86
C THR A 567 -24.67 6.76 -0.97
N LEU A 568 -24.10 7.81 -0.38
CA LEU A 568 -22.65 8.05 -0.32
C LEU A 568 -22.07 7.45 0.97
N THR A 569 -21.21 6.44 0.86
CA THR A 569 -20.53 5.82 2.00
C THR A 569 -19.37 6.71 2.48
N LEU A 570 -19.28 6.99 3.78
CA LEU A 570 -18.29 7.90 4.35
C LEU A 570 -17.15 7.13 5.05
N ILE A 571 -15.91 7.27 4.57
CA ILE A 571 -14.74 6.56 5.10
C ILE A 571 -13.62 7.54 5.44
N ALA A 572 -13.02 7.41 6.62
CA ALA A 572 -11.79 8.10 7.00
C ALA A 572 -10.58 7.15 6.93
N ILE A 573 -9.44 7.67 6.47
CA ILE A 573 -8.17 6.95 6.33
C ILE A 573 -7.05 7.82 6.92
N ASP A 574 -6.13 7.19 7.67
CA ASP A 574 -4.99 7.91 8.27
C ASP A 574 -3.98 8.34 7.21
N SER A 575 -3.89 9.65 6.97
CA SER A 575 -2.98 10.20 5.98
C SER A 575 -1.51 10.21 6.40
N LEU A 576 -1.17 9.82 7.63
CA LEU A 576 0.24 9.62 8.03
C LEU A 576 0.79 8.29 7.54
N HIS A 577 0.01 7.20 7.66
CA HIS A 577 0.45 5.86 7.27
C HIS A 577 0.02 5.48 5.84
N TYR A 578 -1.13 5.98 5.36
CA TYR A 578 -1.77 5.53 4.12
C TYR A 578 -1.77 6.60 3.02
N PHE A 579 -0.84 7.58 3.07
CA PHE A 579 -0.77 8.69 2.11
C PHE A 579 -0.68 8.26 0.64
N TYR A 580 -0.07 7.10 0.38
CA TYR A 580 0.15 6.55 -0.96
C TYR A 580 -1.16 6.20 -1.70
N PHE A 581 -2.28 5.98 -0.99
CA PHE A 581 -3.59 5.84 -1.63
C PHE A 581 -4.04 7.16 -2.26
N ALA A 582 -3.90 8.27 -1.55
CA ALA A 582 -4.21 9.60 -2.09
C ALA A 582 -3.24 10.00 -3.22
N GLU A 583 -1.95 9.65 -3.12
CA GLU A 583 -1.01 9.81 -4.23
C GLU A 583 -1.43 9.00 -5.47
N GLY A 584 -2.02 7.82 -5.28
CA GLY A 584 -2.64 7.02 -6.34
C GLY A 584 -3.79 7.73 -7.04
N LEU A 585 -4.60 8.48 -6.29
CA LEU A 585 -5.67 9.35 -6.78
C LEU A 585 -5.15 10.72 -7.27
N GLY A 586 -3.83 10.89 -7.43
CA GLY A 586 -3.23 12.11 -7.93
C GLY A 586 -3.13 13.25 -6.91
N ILE A 587 -3.18 12.97 -5.61
CA ILE A 587 -3.16 13.97 -4.54
C ILE A 587 -1.86 13.87 -3.74
N ASP A 588 -0.99 14.87 -3.89
CA ASP A 588 0.21 15.01 -3.07
C ASP A 588 -0.14 15.60 -1.69
N LEU A 589 -0.36 14.71 -0.73
CA LEU A 589 -0.62 15.07 0.67
C LEU A 589 0.61 15.68 1.37
N LEU A 590 1.83 15.42 0.90
CA LEU A 590 3.06 15.93 1.51
C LEU A 590 3.26 17.43 1.22
N LYS A 591 2.69 17.95 0.11
CA LYS A 591 2.61 19.39 -0.18
C LYS A 591 1.52 20.12 0.63
N ARG A 592 0.46 19.42 1.08
CA ARG A 592 -0.64 20.03 1.85
C ARG A 592 -0.23 20.21 3.32
N LYS A 593 -0.34 21.44 3.85
CA LYS A 593 0.08 21.78 5.23
C LYS A 593 -0.48 20.82 6.29
N ASP A 594 -1.78 20.54 6.20
CA ASP A 594 -2.51 19.76 7.20
C ASP A 594 -2.59 18.26 6.82
N LYS A 595 -1.98 17.85 5.70
CA LYS A 595 -2.09 16.50 5.12
C LYS A 595 -3.53 15.98 5.02
N THR A 596 -4.50 16.88 4.84
CA THR A 596 -5.93 16.54 4.70
C THR A 596 -6.39 16.67 3.25
N ALA A 597 -7.16 15.69 2.78
CA ALA A 597 -7.84 15.72 1.50
C ALA A 597 -9.18 14.96 1.55
N VAL A 598 -10.14 15.41 0.75
CA VAL A 598 -11.44 14.75 0.58
C VAL A 598 -11.59 14.38 -0.90
N VAL A 599 -12.01 13.15 -1.15
CA VAL A 599 -12.26 12.61 -2.49
C VAL A 599 -13.58 11.85 -2.50
N ILE A 600 -14.41 12.03 -3.52
CA ILE A 600 -15.51 11.10 -3.81
C ILE A 600 -15.06 10.22 -4.98
N LEU A 601 -15.14 8.90 -4.82
CA LEU A 601 -14.94 7.92 -5.89
C LEU A 601 -16.29 7.29 -6.24
N ASP A 602 -16.72 7.43 -7.49
CA ASP A 602 -17.91 6.81 -8.05
C ASP A 602 -17.49 5.72 -9.03
N VAL A 603 -17.53 4.47 -8.56
CA VAL A 603 -17.08 3.29 -9.32
C VAL A 603 -17.97 2.99 -10.53
N VAL A 604 -19.25 3.38 -10.48
CA VAL A 604 -20.22 3.13 -11.55
C VAL A 604 -19.96 4.05 -12.76
N HIS A 605 -19.44 5.24 -12.51
CA HIS A 605 -19.15 6.25 -13.56
C HIS A 605 -17.64 6.34 -13.85
N GLU A 606 -16.83 5.44 -13.28
CA GLU A 606 -15.37 5.45 -13.28
C GLU A 606 -14.76 6.83 -12.98
N SER A 607 -15.41 7.61 -12.12
CA SER A 607 -15.09 9.01 -11.87
C SER A 607 -14.61 9.26 -10.45
N GLN A 608 -13.64 10.16 -10.33
CA GLN A 608 -13.15 10.67 -9.06
C GLN A 608 -13.39 12.18 -8.99
N TYR A 609 -13.70 12.70 -7.81
CA TYR A 609 -13.92 14.12 -7.57
C TYR A 609 -13.06 14.53 -6.39
N VAL A 610 -12.15 15.50 -6.56
CA VAL A 610 -11.21 15.93 -5.52
C VAL A 610 -11.58 17.31 -4.99
N MET A 611 -11.76 17.42 -3.67
CA MET A 611 -11.99 18.71 -3.02
C MET A 611 -10.69 19.54 -3.02
N GLN A 612 -10.74 20.70 -3.70
CA GLN A 612 -9.61 21.61 -3.85
C GLN A 612 -9.51 22.64 -2.71
N GLU A 613 -10.65 22.97 -2.10
CA GLU A 613 -10.76 23.93 -1.00
C GLU A 613 -10.20 23.38 0.31
N ASP A 614 -9.90 24.28 1.27
CA ASP A 614 -9.51 23.90 2.62
C ASP A 614 -10.63 23.11 3.33
N PHE A 615 -10.24 22.17 4.19
CA PHE A 615 -11.17 21.33 4.93
C PHE A 615 -11.89 22.10 6.05
N ASN A 616 -13.19 22.33 5.86
CA ASN A 616 -14.10 22.90 6.85
C ASN A 616 -15.53 22.37 6.66
N ARG A 617 -16.46 22.71 7.57
CA ARG A 617 -17.85 22.22 7.49
C ARG A 617 -18.59 22.69 6.22
N TYR A 618 -18.39 23.94 5.82
CA TYR A 618 -19.10 24.58 4.70
C TYR A 618 -18.70 23.95 3.37
N THR A 619 -17.39 23.85 3.10
CA THR A 619 -16.84 23.33 1.85
C THR A 619 -17.16 21.84 1.69
N LEU A 620 -17.10 21.05 2.76
CA LEU A 620 -17.49 19.64 2.74
C LEU A 620 -18.99 19.44 2.42
N ILE A 621 -19.88 20.26 3.00
CA ILE A 621 -21.33 20.19 2.72
C ILE A 621 -21.63 20.65 1.29
N GLN A 622 -21.01 21.73 0.83
CA GLN A 622 -21.14 22.20 -0.55
C GLN A 622 -20.63 21.15 -1.55
N PHE A 623 -19.51 20.50 -1.24
CA PHE A 623 -18.95 19.42 -2.07
C PHE A 623 -19.88 18.21 -2.18
N ILE A 624 -20.47 17.76 -1.06
CA ILE A 624 -21.47 16.67 -1.05
C ILE A 624 -22.73 17.09 -1.82
N ASN A 625 -23.28 18.29 -1.57
CA ASN A 625 -24.46 18.79 -2.27
C ASN A 625 -24.22 18.87 -3.78
N ASN A 626 -23.10 19.47 -4.21
CA ASN A 626 -22.73 19.59 -5.63
C ASN A 626 -22.54 18.21 -6.28
N TYR A 627 -21.99 17.22 -5.58
CA TYR A 627 -21.92 15.84 -6.07
C TYR A 627 -23.32 15.25 -6.27
N THR A 628 -24.19 15.32 -5.26
CA THR A 628 -25.56 14.78 -5.35
C THR A 628 -26.43 15.46 -6.42
N GLN A 629 -26.09 16.69 -6.81
CA GLN A 629 -26.75 17.46 -7.86
C GLN A 629 -26.11 17.29 -9.25
N GLY A 630 -24.98 16.58 -9.36
CA GLY A 630 -24.26 16.38 -10.63
C GLY A 630 -23.47 17.60 -11.12
N PHE A 631 -23.23 18.60 -10.26
CA PHE A 631 -22.50 19.83 -10.62
C PHE A 631 -20.97 19.70 -10.52
N LEU A 632 -20.43 18.61 -9.98
CA LEU A 632 -18.99 18.38 -9.95
C LEU A 632 -18.49 17.80 -11.27
N GLN A 633 -17.41 18.37 -11.79
CA GLN A 633 -16.64 17.80 -12.90
C GLN A 633 -15.66 16.74 -12.38
N ARG A 634 -15.49 15.65 -13.13
CA ARG A 634 -14.53 14.61 -12.75
C ARG A 634 -13.10 15.17 -12.75
N THR A 635 -12.31 14.74 -11.78
CA THR A 635 -10.90 15.11 -11.66
C THR A 635 -10.06 14.08 -12.38
N LEU A 636 -9.33 14.48 -13.42
CA LEU A 636 -8.32 13.64 -14.06
C LEU A 636 -6.95 13.91 -13.41
N ARG A 637 -6.19 12.86 -13.08
CA ARG A 637 -4.85 13.01 -12.50
C ARG A 637 -3.89 13.57 -13.54
N SER A 638 -3.32 14.74 -13.26
CA SER A 638 -2.28 15.39 -14.06
C SER A 638 -0.94 15.31 -13.31
N ASN A 639 0.10 14.76 -13.95
CA ASN A 639 1.48 14.53 -13.47
C ASN A 639 1.78 14.96 -12.02
N ASN A 640 1.32 14.19 -11.02
CA ASN A 640 1.71 14.45 -9.64
C ASN A 640 3.04 13.77 -9.33
N SER A 641 4.10 14.54 -9.58
CA SER A 641 5.49 14.13 -9.49
C SER A 641 5.92 13.70 -8.08
N ARG A 642 5.77 12.40 -7.75
CA ARG A 642 6.70 11.51 -7.00
C ARG A 642 6.04 10.15 -6.71
N ARG A 643 6.44 9.10 -7.44
CA ARG A 643 6.52 7.74 -6.89
C ARG A 643 7.99 7.36 -6.72
N PHE A 644 8.27 6.34 -5.91
CA PHE A 644 9.56 6.01 -5.28
C PHE A 644 10.69 5.56 -6.25
N VAL A 645 11.04 6.40 -7.21
CA VAL A 645 12.30 6.34 -7.95
C VAL A 645 13.06 7.62 -7.63
N GLN A 646 14.35 7.51 -7.31
CA GLN A 646 15.22 8.68 -7.20
C GLN A 646 15.12 9.47 -8.50
N LYS A 647 14.50 10.66 -8.46
CA LYS A 647 14.58 11.61 -9.57
C LYS A 647 16.04 12.01 -9.74
N PHE A 648 16.75 11.33 -10.63
CA PHE A 648 17.81 11.96 -11.40
C PHE A 648 17.22 13.26 -11.93
N LYS A 649 17.74 14.40 -11.47
CA LYS A 649 17.21 15.73 -11.79
C LYS A 649 17.54 16.06 -13.24
N THR A 650 16.85 15.43 -14.19
CA THR A 650 16.83 15.84 -15.60
C THR A 650 16.09 17.16 -15.70
N LYS A 651 16.79 18.24 -15.33
CA LYS A 651 16.32 19.64 -15.39
C LYS A 651 16.24 20.16 -16.84
N VAL A 652 16.02 19.26 -17.80
CA VAL A 652 15.96 19.49 -19.24
C VAL A 652 14.52 19.85 -19.58
N SER A 653 14.14 21.10 -19.28
CA SER A 653 12.99 21.70 -19.94
C SER A 653 13.36 21.96 -21.40
N CYS A 654 12.54 21.54 -22.36
CA CYS A 654 12.71 21.79 -23.80
C CYS A 654 12.54 23.28 -24.19
N LYS A 655 13.13 24.22 -23.43
CA LYS A 655 13.02 25.68 -23.61
C LYS A 655 14.29 26.32 -24.18
N THR A 656 15.38 25.57 -24.37
CA THR A 656 16.61 26.06 -25.00
C THR A 656 16.55 25.91 -26.53
N LYS A 657 16.46 27.02 -27.26
CA LYS A 657 16.50 27.08 -28.74
C LYS A 657 17.88 26.78 -29.36
N ASN A 658 18.64 25.83 -28.80
CA ASN A 658 19.87 25.34 -29.43
C ASN A 658 19.52 24.34 -30.52
N VAL A 659 19.74 24.74 -31.78
CA VAL A 659 19.27 24.09 -33.01
C VAL A 659 19.83 22.66 -33.23
N GLN A 660 20.75 22.20 -32.39
CA GLN A 660 21.37 20.86 -32.47
C GLN A 660 20.71 19.80 -31.58
N ASN A 661 19.94 20.18 -30.56
CA ASN A 661 19.36 19.22 -29.60
C ASN A 661 17.87 19.03 -29.84
N ILE A 662 17.48 17.84 -30.31
CA ILE A 662 16.08 17.47 -30.49
C ILE A 662 15.48 17.04 -29.15
N CYS A 663 14.34 17.62 -28.81
CA CYS A 663 13.68 17.45 -27.53
C CYS A 663 12.21 17.11 -27.79
N ILE A 664 11.77 15.94 -27.33
CA ILE A 664 10.39 15.47 -27.50
C ILE A 664 9.58 15.97 -26.30
N PRO A 665 8.60 16.87 -26.49
CA PRO A 665 7.76 17.34 -25.40
C PRO A 665 6.95 16.20 -24.78
N GLU A 666 6.85 16.24 -23.45
CA GLU A 666 6.06 15.33 -22.64
C GLU A 666 4.75 16.03 -22.26
N LEU A 667 3.62 15.43 -22.64
CA LEU A 667 2.29 15.96 -22.40
C LEU A 667 1.79 15.54 -21.02
N THR A 668 1.07 16.45 -20.38
CA THR A 668 0.18 16.15 -19.24
C THR A 668 -1.27 16.15 -19.70
N THR A 669 -2.18 15.59 -18.90
CA THR A 669 -3.64 15.59 -19.12
C THR A 669 -4.18 16.95 -19.58
N GLU A 670 -3.80 18.04 -18.90
CA GLU A 670 -4.23 19.41 -19.23
C GLU A 670 -3.82 19.85 -20.64
N THR A 671 -2.61 19.46 -21.07
CA THR A 671 -2.04 19.86 -22.37
C THR A 671 -2.37 18.90 -23.52
N PHE A 672 -2.95 17.74 -23.20
CA PHE A 672 -3.09 16.60 -24.11
C PHE A 672 -4.02 16.93 -25.29
N LEU A 673 -5.28 17.29 -24.99
CA LEU A 673 -6.29 17.58 -26.00
C LEU A 673 -5.91 18.79 -26.85
N ASP A 674 -5.46 19.88 -26.23
CA ASP A 674 -5.02 21.12 -26.91
C ASP A 674 -3.89 20.87 -27.92
N THR A 675 -2.98 19.91 -27.63
CA THR A 675 -1.86 19.58 -28.52
C THR A 675 -2.25 18.63 -29.64
N ILE A 676 -3.07 17.61 -29.33
CA ILE A 676 -3.41 16.53 -30.28
C ILE A 676 -4.45 16.98 -31.29
N LEU A 677 -5.46 17.75 -30.84
CA LEU A 677 -6.56 18.25 -31.66
C LEU A 677 -6.21 19.51 -32.47
N ASP A 678 -4.95 19.98 -32.46
CA ASP A 678 -4.48 21.05 -33.34
C ASP A 678 -4.70 20.64 -34.81
N PRO A 679 -5.63 21.29 -35.55
CA PRO A 679 -5.96 20.88 -36.92
C PRO A 679 -4.85 21.21 -37.92
N THR A 680 -3.83 21.99 -37.51
CA THR A 680 -2.74 22.46 -38.37
C THR A 680 -1.49 21.57 -38.31
N LYS A 681 -1.49 20.53 -37.47
CA LYS A 681 -0.34 19.65 -37.26
C LYS A 681 -0.69 18.17 -37.39
N ASP A 682 0.21 17.43 -37.99
CA ASP A 682 0.30 15.98 -37.85
C ASP A 682 0.96 15.68 -36.50
N VAL A 683 0.36 14.83 -35.66
CA VAL A 683 0.89 14.53 -34.32
C VAL A 683 1.15 13.03 -34.17
N VAL A 684 2.42 12.67 -34.00
CA VAL A 684 2.83 11.33 -33.58
C VAL A 684 2.95 11.33 -32.06
N ILE A 685 2.25 10.46 -31.36
CA ILE A 685 2.34 10.34 -29.89
C ILE A 685 2.86 8.96 -29.48
N MET A 686 3.84 8.94 -28.57
CA MET A 686 4.27 7.73 -27.87
C MET A 686 3.72 7.70 -26.45
N TYR A 687 2.86 6.74 -26.17
CA TYR A 687 2.42 6.37 -24.82
C TYR A 687 3.50 5.50 -24.18
N HIS A 688 3.92 5.86 -22.97
CA HIS A 688 4.91 5.10 -22.21
C HIS A 688 4.58 5.04 -20.71
N SER A 689 5.36 4.24 -20.01
CA SER A 689 5.42 4.17 -18.55
C SER A 689 6.89 4.27 -18.12
N PRO A 690 7.21 4.93 -16.98
CA PRO A 690 8.57 4.97 -16.44
C PRO A 690 9.04 3.62 -15.89
N TYR A 691 8.14 2.67 -15.67
CA TYR A 691 8.44 1.30 -15.20
C TYR A 691 8.60 0.31 -16.37
N CYS A 692 8.30 0.73 -17.60
CA CYS A 692 8.32 -0.09 -18.80
C CYS A 692 9.74 -0.19 -19.40
N ALA A 693 10.40 -1.34 -19.20
CA ALA A 693 11.73 -1.61 -19.76
C ALA A 693 11.77 -1.50 -21.29
N PHE A 694 10.76 -2.02 -21.99
CA PHE A 694 10.65 -1.95 -23.46
C PHE A 694 10.54 -0.51 -23.98
N CYS A 695 9.88 0.36 -23.22
CA CYS A 695 9.74 1.79 -23.56
C CYS A 695 11.12 2.48 -23.60
N SER A 696 12.02 2.10 -22.68
CA SER A 696 13.40 2.62 -22.65
C SER A 696 14.18 2.28 -23.92
N ALA A 697 14.04 1.07 -24.45
CA ALA A 697 14.66 0.68 -25.72
C ALA A 697 14.03 1.40 -26.92
N ILE A 698 12.70 1.53 -26.93
CA ILE A 698 11.95 2.13 -28.04
C ILE A 698 12.11 3.66 -28.09
N PHE A 699 12.42 4.33 -26.97
CA PHE A 699 12.76 5.76 -26.99
C PHE A 699 13.90 6.11 -27.96
N TYR A 700 14.92 5.25 -28.11
CA TYR A 700 15.99 5.48 -29.08
C TYR A 700 15.48 5.44 -30.53
N VAL A 701 14.64 4.44 -30.86
CA VAL A 701 14.00 4.31 -32.18
C VAL A 701 13.11 5.52 -32.46
N TYR A 702 12.26 5.88 -31.51
CA TYR A 702 11.32 6.98 -31.62
C TYR A 702 12.04 8.34 -31.78
N LEU A 703 13.10 8.59 -30.99
CA LEU A 703 13.93 9.80 -31.10
C LEU A 703 14.72 9.85 -32.41
N THR A 704 15.18 8.70 -32.93
CA THR A 704 15.88 8.64 -34.23
C THR A 704 14.95 8.98 -35.38
N VAL A 705 13.70 8.48 -35.36
CA VAL A 705 12.69 8.83 -36.38
C VAL A 705 12.26 10.29 -36.28
N ALA A 706 12.08 10.81 -35.05
CA ALA A 706 11.89 12.24 -34.83
C ALA A 706 13.08 13.06 -35.36
N HIS A 707 14.32 12.56 -35.24
CA HIS A 707 15.50 13.22 -35.80
C HIS A 707 15.49 13.26 -37.33
N TYR A 708 15.06 12.20 -38.02
CA TYR A 708 14.95 12.27 -39.49
C TYR A 708 13.89 13.27 -39.96
N LEU A 709 12.82 13.48 -39.19
CA LEU A 709 11.66 14.26 -39.62
C LEU A 709 11.53 15.66 -38.98
N HIS A 710 12.40 16.05 -38.04
CA HIS A 710 12.38 17.35 -37.33
C HIS A 710 12.41 18.62 -38.21
N LYS A 711 12.64 18.49 -39.53
CA LYS A 711 12.67 19.61 -40.47
C LYS A 711 11.28 20.00 -40.99
N MET A 712 10.29 19.13 -40.80
CA MET A 712 8.89 19.36 -41.14
C MET A 712 8.23 20.19 -40.04
N ASP A 713 7.90 21.45 -40.33
CA ASP A 713 7.43 22.40 -39.31
C ASP A 713 5.98 22.10 -38.85
N HIS A 714 5.26 21.19 -39.53
CA HIS A 714 3.89 20.74 -39.25
C HIS A 714 3.78 19.35 -38.61
N LEU A 715 4.85 18.57 -38.57
CA LEU A 715 4.86 17.22 -37.97
C LEU A 715 5.46 17.28 -36.56
N LEU A 716 4.66 16.94 -35.56
CA LEU A 716 5.03 17.02 -34.15
C LEU A 716 5.15 15.61 -33.54
N PHE A 717 6.30 15.33 -32.93
CA PHE A 717 6.50 14.14 -32.09
C PHE A 717 6.29 14.54 -30.63
N VAL A 718 5.44 13.81 -29.91
CA VAL A 718 5.14 14.03 -28.49
C VAL A 718 5.15 12.71 -27.73
N ARG A 719 5.27 12.76 -26.41
CA ARG A 719 5.13 11.58 -25.56
C ARG A 719 4.23 11.84 -24.36
N VAL A 720 3.61 10.80 -23.84
CA VAL A 720 2.77 10.88 -22.62
C VAL A 720 3.07 9.71 -21.70
N ASP A 721 3.20 10.01 -20.40
CA ASP A 721 3.28 9.00 -19.34
C ASP A 721 1.86 8.58 -18.95
N GLY A 722 1.42 7.43 -19.48
CA GLY A 722 0.07 6.90 -19.24
C GLY A 722 -0.13 6.30 -17.85
N ASP A 723 0.95 6.04 -17.10
CA ASP A 723 0.83 5.58 -15.71
C ASP A 723 0.59 6.73 -14.73
N ASN A 724 0.93 7.97 -15.11
CA ASN A 724 0.90 9.16 -14.23
C ASN A 724 -0.01 10.29 -14.73
N ASN A 725 -0.66 10.14 -15.89
CA ASN A 725 -1.65 11.07 -16.43
C ASN A 725 -2.90 10.30 -16.84
N ASP A 726 -4.05 10.64 -16.26
CA ASP A 726 -5.32 10.07 -16.68
C ASP A 726 -5.80 10.85 -17.92
N LEU A 727 -6.13 10.16 -19.00
CA LEU A 727 -6.66 10.75 -20.23
C LEU A 727 -8.13 10.34 -20.41
N PRO A 728 -8.90 11.01 -21.29
CA PRO A 728 -10.20 10.50 -21.69
C PRO A 728 -10.08 9.07 -22.25
N TRP A 729 -11.09 8.23 -22.00
CA TRP A 729 -11.03 6.79 -22.24
C TRP A 729 -10.78 6.44 -23.71
N GLU A 730 -11.26 7.29 -24.63
CA GLU A 730 -11.06 7.23 -26.08
C GLU A 730 -9.58 7.25 -26.48
N TYR A 731 -8.75 7.90 -25.65
CA TYR A 731 -7.33 8.10 -25.90
C TYR A 731 -6.43 7.31 -24.95
N ASN A 732 -6.97 6.47 -24.06
CA ASN A 732 -6.18 5.62 -23.18
C ASN A 732 -5.66 4.37 -23.90
N MET A 733 -4.45 3.93 -23.54
CA MET A 733 -3.80 2.77 -24.13
C MET A 733 -3.58 1.69 -23.07
N ASN A 734 -4.03 0.47 -23.35
CA ASN A 734 -3.92 -0.69 -22.46
C ASN A 734 -2.54 -1.38 -22.46
N ARG A 735 -1.59 -0.87 -23.28
CA ARG A 735 -0.25 -1.46 -23.46
C ARG A 735 0.79 -0.36 -23.60
N PHE A 736 1.95 -0.54 -22.97
CA PHE A 736 3.12 0.32 -23.15
C PHE A 736 4.31 -0.45 -23.75
N PRO A 737 5.05 0.16 -24.70
CA PRO A 737 4.71 1.41 -25.38
C PRO A 737 3.64 1.20 -26.45
N SER A 738 2.84 2.24 -26.70
CA SER A 738 1.93 2.33 -27.84
C SER A 738 2.22 3.61 -28.62
N ILE A 739 2.09 3.59 -29.94
CA ILE A 739 2.33 4.75 -30.80
C ILE A 739 1.09 5.02 -31.62
N LEU A 740 0.57 6.25 -31.58
CA LEU A 740 -0.56 6.70 -32.39
C LEU A 740 -0.15 7.83 -33.32
N PHE A 741 -0.87 7.95 -34.44
CA PHE A 741 -0.74 9.03 -35.41
C PHE A 741 -2.08 9.76 -35.57
N PHE A 742 -2.07 11.08 -35.40
CA PHE A 742 -3.21 11.97 -35.56
C PHE A 742 -2.98 12.93 -36.72
N PRO A 743 -3.49 12.62 -37.93
CA PRO A 743 -3.23 13.44 -39.11
C PRO A 743 -3.80 14.85 -38.95
N ALA A 744 -3.17 15.83 -39.61
CA ALA A 744 -3.72 17.17 -39.75
C ALA A 744 -5.09 17.10 -40.43
N LYS A 745 -6.01 18.00 -40.07
CA LYS A 745 -7.37 18.15 -40.62
C LYS A 745 -8.35 16.97 -40.47
N ARG A 746 -7.90 15.73 -40.29
CA ARG A 746 -8.71 14.50 -40.15
C ARG A 746 -8.32 13.72 -38.89
N LYS A 747 -8.60 14.32 -37.73
CA LYS A 747 -8.20 13.80 -36.40
C LYS A 747 -8.98 12.55 -35.97
N GLU A 748 -10.19 12.38 -36.49
CA GLU A 748 -11.02 11.18 -36.32
C GLU A 748 -10.38 9.94 -36.96
N ASP A 749 -9.70 10.10 -38.10
CA ASP A 749 -8.94 9.05 -38.80
C ASP A 749 -7.57 8.77 -38.14
N SER A 750 -7.50 8.84 -36.82
CA SER A 750 -6.29 8.51 -36.06
C SER A 750 -5.97 7.02 -36.15
N THR A 751 -4.70 6.67 -36.27
CA THR A 751 -4.27 5.28 -36.45
C THR A 751 -3.29 4.83 -35.37
N VAL A 752 -3.48 3.59 -34.91
CA VAL A 752 -2.61 2.93 -33.93
C VAL A 752 -1.53 2.14 -34.67
N TYR A 753 -0.29 2.21 -34.20
CA TYR A 753 0.80 1.39 -34.71
C TYR A 753 0.49 -0.11 -34.50
N PRO A 754 0.54 -0.97 -35.54
CA PRO A 754 0.13 -2.37 -35.41
C PRO A 754 0.98 -3.16 -34.40
N PHE A 755 0.34 -3.70 -33.36
CA PHE A 755 1.01 -4.51 -32.32
C PHE A 755 1.66 -5.81 -32.82
N SER A 756 1.35 -6.24 -34.04
CA SER A 756 1.97 -7.40 -34.71
C SER A 756 3.35 -7.08 -35.31
N LEU A 757 3.68 -5.80 -35.50
CA LEU A 757 4.95 -5.35 -36.06
C LEU A 757 5.94 -4.96 -34.97
N SER A 758 7.21 -5.26 -35.18
CA SER A 758 8.29 -4.82 -34.29
C SER A 758 8.59 -3.34 -34.49
N ILE A 759 8.61 -2.56 -33.41
CA ILE A 759 8.91 -1.12 -33.44
C ILE A 759 10.42 -0.93 -33.72
N THR A 760 10.74 -0.90 -35.00
CA THR A 760 12.08 -0.63 -35.55
C THR A 760 12.07 0.68 -36.34
N ILE A 761 13.24 1.26 -36.59
CA ILE A 761 13.36 2.51 -37.36
C ILE A 761 12.65 2.40 -38.72
N PRO A 762 12.86 1.36 -39.56
CA PRO A 762 12.16 1.25 -40.84
C PRO A 762 10.65 1.09 -40.69
N ASN A 763 10.18 0.27 -39.74
CA ASN A 763 8.75 0.02 -39.58
C ASN A 763 8.00 1.27 -39.05
N LEU A 764 8.61 2.02 -38.14
CA LEU A 764 8.03 3.26 -37.62
C LEU A 764 8.03 4.38 -38.68
N VAL A 765 9.11 4.48 -39.49
CA VAL A 765 9.15 5.40 -40.64
C VAL A 765 8.05 5.04 -41.64
N ASN A 766 7.92 3.76 -42.04
CA ASN A 766 6.89 3.31 -42.98
C ASN A 766 5.48 3.57 -42.44
N PHE A 767 5.24 3.37 -41.14
CA PHE A 767 3.96 3.69 -40.51
C PHE A 767 3.63 5.19 -40.59
N ILE A 768 4.58 6.07 -40.30
CA ILE A 768 4.36 7.52 -40.40
C ILE A 768 4.11 7.93 -41.86
N LEU A 769 4.95 7.45 -42.79
CA LEU A 769 4.79 7.71 -44.23
C LEU A 769 3.42 7.25 -44.77
N ALA A 770 2.91 6.09 -44.31
CA ALA A 770 1.61 5.57 -44.72
C ALA A 770 0.41 6.42 -44.25
N ASN A 771 0.59 7.25 -43.22
CA ASN A 771 -0.47 8.10 -42.66
C ASN A 771 -0.33 9.60 -42.99
N LEU A 772 0.77 10.01 -43.64
CA LEU A 772 0.99 11.38 -44.10
C LEU A 772 0.26 11.65 -45.42
N ASP A 773 -0.29 12.87 -45.56
CA ASP A 773 -0.75 13.42 -46.84
C ASP A 773 0.32 13.32 -47.94
N GLU A 774 -0.10 13.12 -49.20
CA GLU A 774 0.76 12.94 -50.38
C GLU A 774 1.95 13.93 -50.45
N ASP A 775 1.71 15.22 -50.22
CA ASP A 775 2.74 16.26 -50.28
C ASP A 775 3.75 16.13 -49.13
N SER A 776 3.25 15.84 -47.92
CA SER A 776 4.03 15.65 -46.70
C SER A 776 4.84 14.35 -46.74
N HIS A 777 4.33 13.32 -47.40
CA HIS A 777 5.04 12.07 -47.67
C HIS A 777 6.29 12.31 -48.52
N VAL A 778 6.19 13.12 -49.59
CA VAL A 778 7.36 13.50 -50.40
C VAL A 778 8.37 14.31 -49.58
N GLU A 779 7.93 15.26 -48.75
CA GLU A 779 8.85 16.03 -47.88
C GLU A 779 9.57 15.12 -46.87
N ALA A 780 8.84 14.20 -46.24
CA ALA A 780 9.39 13.21 -45.31
C ALA A 780 10.45 12.33 -45.99
N LEU A 781 10.18 11.81 -47.19
CA LEU A 781 11.17 11.04 -47.94
C LEU A 781 12.43 11.86 -48.29
N VAL A 782 12.30 13.12 -48.70
CA VAL A 782 13.46 14.00 -48.96
C VAL A 782 14.31 14.17 -47.69
N ASN A 783 13.68 14.37 -46.53
CA ASN A 783 14.38 14.50 -45.25
C ASN A 783 15.06 13.18 -44.82
N ILE A 784 14.44 12.02 -45.07
CA ILE A 784 15.00 10.69 -44.83
C ILE A 784 16.21 10.43 -45.74
N CYS A 785 16.10 10.72 -47.05
CA CYS A 785 17.22 10.58 -48.00
C CYS A 785 18.39 11.51 -47.63
N GLN A 786 18.12 12.75 -47.22
CA GLN A 786 19.17 13.65 -46.70
C GLN A 786 19.83 13.09 -45.42
N SER A 787 19.10 12.35 -44.60
CA SER A 787 19.64 11.79 -43.35
C SER A 787 20.47 10.52 -43.57
N GLY A 788 20.48 9.95 -44.78
CA GLY A 788 21.26 8.75 -45.11
C GLY A 788 20.76 7.46 -44.47
N ALA A 789 19.47 7.37 -44.14
CA ALA A 789 18.90 6.24 -43.42
C ALA A 789 18.79 4.96 -44.28
N GLY A 790 19.81 4.11 -44.20
CA GLY A 790 19.74 2.68 -44.56
C GLY A 790 19.57 2.31 -46.04
N THR A 791 19.60 3.27 -46.96
CA THR A 791 19.47 3.04 -48.40
C THR A 791 20.54 3.78 -49.20
N ILE A 792 20.91 3.24 -50.35
CA ILE A 792 21.83 3.87 -51.31
C ILE A 792 21.17 5.18 -51.80
N PRO A 793 21.89 6.32 -51.87
CA PRO A 793 21.30 7.62 -52.18
C PRO A 793 20.47 7.64 -53.47
N ASP A 794 21.01 7.07 -54.55
CA ASP A 794 20.36 6.99 -55.85
C ASP A 794 19.02 6.24 -55.77
N ALA A 795 18.97 5.15 -55.01
CA ALA A 795 17.75 4.36 -54.82
C ALA A 795 16.69 5.12 -54.00
N CYS A 796 17.12 5.87 -52.99
CA CYS A 796 16.23 6.72 -52.18
C CYS A 796 15.63 7.84 -53.04
N ILE A 797 16.46 8.57 -53.79
CA ILE A 797 16.04 9.65 -54.70
C ILE A 797 15.16 9.11 -55.83
N ALA A 798 15.51 7.96 -56.43
CA ALA A 798 14.69 7.33 -57.46
C ALA A 798 13.29 7.00 -56.93
N ARG A 799 13.18 6.41 -55.73
CA ARG A 799 11.89 6.12 -55.09
C ARG A 799 11.06 7.38 -54.84
N THR A 800 11.69 8.45 -54.35
CA THR A 800 11.01 9.75 -54.16
C THR A 800 10.54 10.34 -55.49
N ARG A 801 11.36 10.26 -56.55
CA ARG A 801 10.99 10.73 -57.90
C ARG A 801 9.81 9.96 -58.49
N TRP A 802 9.75 8.64 -58.29
CA TRP A 802 8.61 7.81 -58.68
C TRP A 802 7.33 8.22 -57.96
N LEU A 803 7.38 8.46 -56.65
CA LEU A 803 6.22 8.97 -55.89
C LEU A 803 5.74 10.32 -56.44
N CYS A 804 6.66 11.25 -56.76
CA CYS A 804 6.27 12.52 -57.39
C CYS A 804 5.55 12.33 -58.74
N LEU A 805 5.96 11.35 -59.56
CA LEU A 805 5.30 11.07 -60.85
C LEU A 805 3.90 10.51 -60.67
N ASP A 806 3.68 9.64 -59.68
CA ASP A 806 2.36 9.08 -59.41
C ASP A 806 1.39 10.15 -58.85
N ILE A 807 1.87 11.02 -57.95
CA ILE A 807 1.11 12.18 -57.48
C ILE A 807 0.75 13.12 -58.65
N ILE A 808 1.70 13.41 -59.57
CA ILE A 808 1.39 14.20 -60.77
C ILE A 808 0.33 13.51 -61.65
N GLN A 809 0.44 12.20 -61.85
CA GLN A 809 -0.55 11.41 -62.59
C GLN A 809 -1.94 11.49 -61.95
N GLN A 810 -2.02 11.36 -60.63
CA GLN A 810 -3.28 11.43 -59.89
C GLN A 810 -3.89 12.84 -59.93
N LEU A 811 -3.11 13.89 -59.68
CA LEU A 811 -3.55 15.28 -59.79
C LEU A 811 -4.05 15.62 -61.20
N LEU A 812 -3.43 15.07 -62.25
CA LEU A 812 -3.92 15.22 -63.63
C LEU A 812 -5.23 14.47 -63.88
N ARG A 813 -5.43 13.28 -63.28
CA ARG A 813 -6.71 12.56 -63.33
C ARG A 813 -7.80 13.36 -62.63
N ASP A 814 -7.54 13.89 -61.45
CA ASP A 814 -8.51 14.67 -60.69
C ASP A 814 -8.82 16.03 -61.31
N TYR A 815 -7.82 16.67 -61.96
CA TYR A 815 -8.06 17.84 -62.81
C TYR A 815 -9.02 17.52 -63.98
N ARG A 816 -8.83 16.38 -64.66
CA ARG A 816 -9.74 15.93 -65.73
C ARG A 816 -11.13 15.59 -65.21
N LYS A 817 -11.24 14.92 -64.05
CA LYS A 817 -12.54 14.65 -63.39
C LYS A 817 -13.25 15.96 -63.03
N LEU A 818 -12.53 16.92 -62.46
CA LEU A 818 -13.06 18.23 -62.09
C LEU A 818 -13.63 18.95 -63.32
N ILE A 819 -12.90 18.98 -64.44
CA ILE A 819 -13.39 19.58 -65.69
C ILE A 819 -14.70 18.93 -66.16
N ARG A 820 -14.79 17.59 -66.16
CA ARG A 820 -16.00 16.86 -66.57
C ARG A 820 -17.23 17.15 -65.69
N HIS A 821 -17.02 17.47 -64.41
CA HIS A 821 -18.10 17.70 -63.44
C HIS A 821 -18.24 19.19 -63.03
N ILE A 822 -17.67 20.14 -63.79
CA ILE A 822 -17.75 21.59 -63.52
C ILE A 822 -19.21 22.06 -63.36
N ALA A 823 -20.14 21.51 -64.13
CA ALA A 823 -21.56 21.85 -64.06
C ALA A 823 -22.22 21.43 -62.74
N ILE A 824 -21.74 20.35 -62.11
CA ILE A 824 -22.30 19.77 -60.88
C ILE A 824 -21.66 20.38 -59.62
N VAL A 825 -20.36 20.69 -59.68
CA VAL A 825 -19.59 21.20 -58.53
C VAL A 825 -19.78 22.71 -58.30
N GLY A 826 -20.32 23.44 -59.27
CA GLY A 826 -20.52 24.90 -59.21
C GLY A 826 -19.25 25.69 -59.56
N ARG A 827 -19.41 26.82 -60.26
CA ARG A 827 -18.30 27.56 -60.89
C ARG A 827 -17.24 28.06 -59.88
N THR A 828 -17.65 28.54 -58.71
CA THR A 828 -16.76 29.07 -57.66
C THR A 828 -15.96 27.96 -56.97
N SER A 829 -16.64 26.92 -56.49
CA SER A 829 -15.99 25.75 -55.86
C SER A 829 -15.05 25.04 -56.85
N ALA A 830 -15.46 24.86 -58.10
CA ALA A 830 -14.59 24.30 -59.14
C ALA A 830 -13.36 25.20 -59.43
N ARG A 831 -13.51 26.53 -59.41
CA ARG A 831 -12.36 27.46 -59.55
C ARG A 831 -11.38 27.34 -58.40
N ASN A 832 -11.85 27.16 -57.17
CA ASN A 832 -11.00 26.98 -55.99
C ASN A 832 -10.30 25.61 -55.99
N LYS A 833 -11.03 24.51 -56.22
CA LYS A 833 -10.43 23.17 -56.39
C LYS A 833 -9.39 23.15 -57.53
N ARG A 834 -9.67 23.82 -58.65
CA ARG A 834 -8.70 24.00 -59.76
C ARG A 834 -7.43 24.74 -59.33
N LYS A 835 -7.54 25.84 -58.57
CA LYS A 835 -6.37 26.56 -58.04
C LYS A 835 -5.50 25.64 -57.17
N VAL A 836 -6.11 24.89 -56.25
CA VAL A 836 -5.39 23.97 -55.35
C VAL A 836 -4.65 22.89 -56.14
N ILE A 837 -5.34 22.18 -57.05
CA ILE A 837 -4.73 21.12 -57.88
C ILE A 837 -3.56 21.65 -58.72
N LEU A 838 -3.71 22.83 -59.35
CA LEU A 838 -2.63 23.43 -60.14
C LEU A 838 -1.42 23.85 -59.30
N LEU A 839 -1.64 24.30 -58.05
CA LEU A 839 -0.56 24.64 -57.13
C LEU A 839 0.17 23.38 -56.60
N LYS A 840 -0.57 22.32 -56.25
CA LYS A 840 0.00 21.00 -55.93
C LYS A 840 0.89 20.51 -57.07
N LEU A 841 0.33 20.49 -58.28
CA LEU A 841 1.02 19.98 -59.47
C LEU A 841 2.26 20.81 -59.81
N ALA A 842 2.19 22.14 -59.75
CA ALA A 842 3.34 23.01 -59.94
C ALA A 842 4.44 22.77 -58.89
N HIS A 843 4.05 22.57 -57.63
CA HIS A 843 4.98 22.29 -56.54
C HIS A 843 5.68 20.93 -56.72
N ILE A 844 4.93 19.84 -56.87
CA ILE A 844 5.48 18.48 -57.00
C ILE A 844 6.32 18.33 -58.27
N LYS A 845 5.91 18.95 -59.39
CA LYS A 845 6.73 19.02 -60.63
C LYS A 845 8.08 19.67 -60.36
N ASP A 846 8.10 20.80 -59.64
CA ASP A 846 9.35 21.50 -59.32
C ASP A 846 10.25 20.68 -58.39
N ILE A 847 9.69 19.94 -57.43
CA ILE A 847 10.45 19.02 -56.58
C ILE A 847 11.02 17.86 -57.40
N HIS A 848 10.23 17.22 -58.26
CA HIS A 848 10.69 16.16 -59.16
C HIS A 848 11.86 16.61 -60.05
N LEU A 849 11.78 17.83 -60.62
CA LEU A 849 12.84 18.38 -61.45
C LEU A 849 14.14 18.65 -60.67
N ILE A 850 14.05 19.16 -59.43
CA ILE A 850 15.25 19.29 -58.58
C ILE A 850 15.85 17.90 -58.30
N LEU A 851 15.02 16.94 -57.91
CA LEU A 851 15.45 15.57 -57.61
C LEU A 851 16.01 14.84 -58.85
N SER A 852 15.62 15.21 -60.06
CA SER A 852 16.21 14.65 -61.29
C SER A 852 17.66 15.07 -61.53
N SER A 853 18.10 16.16 -60.88
CA SER A 853 19.45 16.71 -60.96
C SER A 853 20.31 16.43 -59.72
N THR A 854 19.83 15.63 -58.75
CA THR A 854 20.56 15.26 -57.52
C THR A 854 21.02 13.81 -57.58
N ILE A 855 22.28 13.58 -57.24
CA ILE A 855 22.87 12.24 -57.05
C ILE A 855 22.84 11.88 -55.56
N ASP A 856 23.30 12.77 -54.66
CA ASP A 856 23.19 12.56 -53.22
C ASP A 856 22.71 13.83 -52.48
N LEU A 857 21.56 13.72 -51.80
CA LEU A 857 20.98 14.80 -50.98
C LEU A 857 21.77 15.06 -49.68
N ARG A 858 22.69 14.17 -49.29
CA ARG A 858 23.58 14.34 -48.13
C ARG A 858 24.65 15.40 -48.40
N GLU A 859 25.22 15.37 -49.60
CA GLU A 859 26.28 16.29 -50.03
C GLU A 859 25.71 17.60 -50.57
N ASP A 860 24.62 17.54 -51.35
CA ASP A 860 24.09 18.65 -52.15
C ASP A 860 23.20 19.62 -51.33
N GLN A 861 23.75 20.14 -50.22
CA GLN A 861 23.02 20.94 -49.22
C GLN A 861 22.29 22.16 -49.78
N TYR A 862 22.79 22.75 -50.88
CA TYR A 862 22.13 23.88 -51.56
C TYR A 862 20.75 23.47 -52.09
N LYS A 863 20.66 22.33 -52.78
CA LYS A 863 19.40 21.83 -53.34
C LYS A 863 18.42 21.45 -52.23
N VAL A 864 18.88 20.92 -51.10
CA VAL A 864 18.01 20.66 -49.94
C VAL A 864 17.45 21.95 -49.33
N LYS A 865 18.29 22.99 -49.16
CA LYS A 865 17.82 24.32 -48.71
C LYS A 865 16.79 24.91 -49.68
N LEU A 866 16.98 24.71 -50.99
CA LEU A 866 16.03 25.14 -52.03
C LEU A 866 14.69 24.37 -51.96
N ILE A 867 14.73 23.04 -51.79
CA ILE A 867 13.53 22.20 -51.61
C ILE A 867 12.75 22.67 -50.38
N ARG A 868 13.40 22.83 -49.22
CA ARG A 868 12.74 23.29 -47.98
C ARG A 868 12.14 24.70 -48.12
N LYS A 869 12.80 25.60 -48.88
CA LYS A 869 12.24 26.93 -49.22
C LYS A 869 10.99 26.82 -50.12
N LYS A 870 10.95 25.86 -51.05
CA LYS A 870 9.75 25.58 -51.87
C LYS A 870 8.61 25.01 -51.02
N TYR A 871 8.85 24.04 -50.15
CA TYR A 871 7.82 23.50 -49.24
C TYR A 871 7.22 24.57 -48.33
N ARG A 872 8.06 25.40 -47.67
CA ARG A 872 7.57 26.52 -46.84
C ARG A 872 6.72 27.52 -47.62
N LYS A 873 7.09 27.83 -48.88
CA LYS A 873 6.27 28.70 -49.75
C LYS A 873 4.96 28.01 -50.16
N TYR A 874 4.99 26.71 -50.43
CA TYR A 874 3.83 25.90 -50.80
C TYR A 874 2.80 25.86 -49.67
N TYR A 875 3.19 25.45 -48.46
CA TYR A 875 2.28 25.41 -47.30
C TYR A 875 1.73 26.79 -46.94
N LYS A 876 2.52 27.87 -47.05
CA LYS A 876 2.02 29.24 -46.86
C LYS A 876 0.93 29.60 -47.87
N ASN A 877 1.14 29.27 -49.15
CA ASN A 877 0.19 29.56 -50.23
C ASN A 877 -1.09 28.72 -50.15
N ILE A 878 -0.99 27.44 -49.76
CA ILE A 878 -2.18 26.61 -49.52
C ILE A 878 -2.97 27.15 -48.33
N ARG A 879 -2.31 27.46 -47.21
CA ARG A 879 -2.98 27.98 -46.01
C ARG A 879 -3.75 29.28 -46.28
N SER A 880 -3.21 30.20 -47.09
CA SER A 880 -3.97 31.39 -47.53
C SER A 880 -5.20 31.05 -48.36
N LEU A 881 -5.13 30.09 -49.27
CA LEU A 881 -6.28 29.71 -50.11
C LEU A 881 -7.36 28.95 -49.32
N GLU A 882 -6.98 28.20 -48.29
CA GLU A 882 -7.92 27.54 -47.38
C GLU A 882 -8.64 28.58 -46.50
N LEU A 883 -7.93 29.61 -46.02
CA LEU A 883 -8.51 30.78 -45.35
C LEU A 883 -9.49 31.55 -46.26
N ASP A 884 -9.07 31.90 -47.49
CA ASP A 884 -9.94 32.56 -48.47
C ASP A 884 -11.19 31.72 -48.80
N SER A 885 -11.08 30.38 -48.76
CA SER A 885 -12.22 29.49 -48.99
C SER A 885 -13.22 29.47 -47.83
N LYS A 886 -12.75 29.56 -46.58
CA LYS A 886 -13.61 29.65 -45.38
C LYS A 886 -14.28 31.01 -45.25
N ILE A 887 -13.58 32.11 -45.57
CA ILE A 887 -14.17 33.45 -45.55
C ILE A 887 -15.36 33.54 -46.55
N ASN A 888 -15.29 32.80 -47.66
CA ASN A 888 -16.40 32.69 -48.62
C ASN A 888 -17.49 31.66 -48.24
N SER A 889 -17.28 30.75 -47.28
CA SER A 889 -18.33 29.86 -46.76
C SER A 889 -19.06 30.43 -45.55
N ASN A 890 -18.37 31.26 -44.73
CA ASN A 890 -18.95 31.87 -43.54
C ASN A 890 -20.17 32.77 -43.81
N GLN A 891 -20.38 33.28 -45.03
CA GLN A 891 -21.63 33.96 -45.39
C GLN A 891 -22.88 33.05 -45.41
N VAL A 892 -22.73 31.75 -45.13
CA VAL A 892 -23.83 30.77 -45.01
C VAL A 892 -23.76 29.97 -43.69
N GLU A 893 -22.71 30.13 -42.88
CA GLU A 893 -22.44 29.32 -41.67
C GLU A 893 -22.58 30.07 -40.32
N ASP A 894 -23.01 31.34 -40.33
CA ASP A 894 -23.23 32.14 -39.11
C ASP A 894 -24.39 31.63 -38.21
N LEU A 895 -25.08 30.55 -38.58
CA LEU A 895 -26.05 29.83 -37.74
C LEU A 895 -25.49 28.57 -37.05
N TYR A 896 -24.27 28.11 -37.40
CA TYR A 896 -23.66 26.89 -36.82
C TYR A 896 -22.44 27.16 -35.91
N GLN A 897 -21.86 28.37 -35.93
CA GLN A 897 -20.72 28.69 -35.06
C GLN A 897 -21.10 28.96 -33.60
N GLU A 898 -22.29 29.49 -33.30
CA GLU A 898 -22.75 29.58 -31.90
C GLU A 898 -22.95 28.19 -31.29
N GLN A 899 -23.45 27.23 -32.09
CA GLN A 899 -23.66 25.86 -31.66
C GLN A 899 -22.34 25.14 -31.37
N ASN A 900 -21.30 25.34 -32.20
CA ASN A 900 -19.96 24.76 -31.97
C ASN A 900 -19.21 25.37 -30.77
N VAL A 901 -19.47 26.64 -30.43
CA VAL A 901 -18.92 27.26 -29.19
C VAL A 901 -19.69 26.78 -27.95
N LEU A 902 -20.98 26.48 -28.10
CA LEU A 902 -21.78 25.83 -27.05
C LEU A 902 -21.37 24.36 -26.85
N GLU A 903 -21.16 23.58 -27.92
CA GLU A 903 -20.63 22.21 -27.86
C GLU A 903 -19.22 22.18 -27.24
N ARG A 904 -18.32 23.12 -27.59
CA ARG A 904 -17.00 23.22 -26.94
C ARG A 904 -17.06 23.66 -25.47
N LYS A 905 -18.21 24.14 -24.98
CA LYS A 905 -18.48 24.33 -23.55
C LYS A 905 -19.17 23.11 -22.94
N MET A 906 -20.11 22.46 -23.64
CA MET A 906 -20.81 21.24 -23.21
C MET A 906 -19.86 20.04 -23.09
N ILE A 907 -19.03 19.79 -24.11
CA ILE A 907 -17.97 18.77 -24.08
C ILE A 907 -16.97 19.08 -22.96
N ARG A 908 -16.84 20.35 -22.54
CA ARG A 908 -16.02 20.77 -21.39
C ARG A 908 -16.75 20.75 -20.04
N SER A 909 -18.05 20.40 -20.03
CA SER A 909 -18.86 20.11 -18.84
C SER A 909 -19.24 18.64 -18.70
N GLU A 910 -19.17 17.86 -19.79
CA GLU A 910 -19.36 16.41 -19.82
C GLU A 910 -18.04 15.63 -19.74
N LEU A 911 -16.90 16.23 -20.08
CA LEU A 911 -15.54 15.73 -19.75
C LEU A 911 -15.06 16.15 -18.36
#